data_AF-A0A9Q2NYB1-F1
#
_entry.id   AF-A0A9Q2NYB1-F1
#
_cell.length_a   1.000
_cell.length_b   1.000
_cell.length_c   1.000
_cell.angle_alpha   90.00
_cell.angle_beta   90.00
_cell.angle_gamma   90.00
#
_symmetry.space_group_name_H-M   'P 1'
#
loop_
_entity.id
_entity.type
_entity.pdbx_description
1 polymer ?
#
loop_
_entity_poly.entity_id
_entity_poly.type
_entity_poly.pdbx_seq_one_letter_code
_entity_poly.pdbx_strand_id
1 'polypeptide(L)'
;MLNDEMVLPDGTVKPVWASFFDHLSRLSPDELGKRFLRGDQYLRDAGVLYRQYDETLSTEREWPLSHIPVIIGEDEWQVISDGLIERADLLEYILQDFYSDNTLVASGQLPAKLLSRNPAWLRPMVGVSKQGGHLLNTLSFEIGRGPDGKWWVISDLIEAPSSVGFAVENRIAMSRVFPNFFAGANIHRLAGYFQEFQQTLMNMRGRSSGEVALLSPGPMNQNYPEHSYLARYLGLLLVEGEDLIVQDGKAMVRTVGGLKPIALLWNRLPSTMFDPLELDSSSMLGAAGLVEAIRTGTLRTVNMVGAGVLETRALMAFIPKIARARLGRGLALPNIATWWCGQDSQRDHVITNIERMMVGDAFSTAPLMADPRTRDFSEISDVSYPQHLANKIKTSGHNLVGQEAVTLSTTPAWDDGKMVARPMCIRISMVRTEDGWAVMPGGYARISAGDDAKALAMQRGGKVADVWVTSPRQVKTPSLLSVSPTAIPHSLPHALLPSRAADNLFWLGRYVERSEQNMRLFRAYFARICDGVDHSDVIPTFIRDQLMAGVEPKASAIAARFGEPLELALQAASRISDRFSPDGMMALRGLVQDAKMLDRQHVQLEDTPVQISRLLRQVTGFAGLVHENMYRSDGWRFLSIGTSLERAANMCDLLAACLLTEPSSGALDLALEVGDSVVSHRTRFQIAANARSVTDLLALDPSNPRAVRYHITRTKEHIAKLPTQQEDHHMSHVARQVLLLETQLATSEPEAISSKGLNRLKQDIWSISDTLNKYHLA
;
A
#
# COMPACT_ATOMS: atom_id res chain seq x y z
N MET A 1 0.00 10.43 -40.43
CA MET A 1 -0.62 10.88 -39.16
C MET A 1 -0.78 9.68 -38.27
N LEU A 2 -0.51 9.83 -36.99
CA LEU A 2 -0.79 8.78 -35.99
C LEU A 2 -2.30 8.59 -35.87
N ASN A 3 -2.74 7.35 -35.61
CA ASN A 3 -4.15 7.11 -35.28
C ASN A 3 -4.47 7.76 -33.93
N ASP A 4 -5.54 8.54 -33.86
CA ASP A 4 -6.01 9.13 -32.61
C ASP A 4 -7.30 8.44 -32.14
N GLU A 5 -7.43 8.28 -30.82
CA GLU A 5 -8.57 7.61 -30.20
C GLU A 5 -9.85 8.44 -30.24
N MET A 6 -9.77 9.76 -30.27
CA MET A 6 -10.93 10.66 -30.31
C MET A 6 -11.25 11.13 -31.72
N VAL A 7 -10.24 11.43 -32.53
CA VAL A 7 -10.40 12.11 -33.83
C VAL A 7 -9.99 11.20 -35.00
N LEU A 8 -10.80 11.16 -36.05
CA LEU A 8 -10.49 10.47 -37.30
C LEU A 8 -9.51 11.28 -38.17
N PRO A 9 -8.83 10.67 -39.16
CA PRO A 9 -7.89 11.40 -40.03
C PRO A 9 -8.47 12.59 -40.78
N ASP A 10 -9.79 12.66 -40.95
CA ASP A 10 -10.53 13.76 -41.57
C ASP A 10 -10.92 14.89 -40.59
N GLY A 11 -10.55 14.77 -39.32
CA GLY A 11 -10.85 15.74 -38.26
C GLY A 11 -12.19 15.52 -37.55
N THR A 12 -12.97 14.50 -37.93
CA THR A 12 -14.26 14.22 -37.29
C THR A 12 -14.08 13.47 -35.96
N VAL A 13 -14.94 13.77 -34.97
CA VAL A 13 -14.92 13.07 -33.67
C VAL A 13 -15.57 11.70 -33.81
N LYS A 14 -14.91 10.65 -33.32
CA LYS A 14 -15.45 9.29 -33.36
C LYS A 14 -16.78 9.20 -32.60
N PRO A 15 -17.78 8.44 -33.08
CA PRO A 15 -19.09 8.34 -32.44
C PRO A 15 -19.07 7.99 -30.95
N VAL A 16 -18.16 7.10 -30.54
CA VAL A 16 -18.01 6.69 -29.13
C VAL A 16 -17.59 7.84 -28.20
N TRP A 17 -16.91 8.86 -28.74
CA TRP A 17 -16.45 10.04 -28.01
C TRP A 17 -17.44 11.22 -28.07
N ALA A 18 -18.36 11.23 -29.02
CA ALA A 18 -19.19 12.40 -29.34
C ALA A 18 -19.96 12.95 -28.13
N SER A 19 -20.59 12.08 -27.34
CA SER A 19 -21.34 12.46 -26.14
C SER A 19 -20.45 13.10 -25.07
N PHE A 20 -19.27 12.53 -24.84
CA PHE A 20 -18.32 13.07 -23.86
C PHE A 20 -17.70 14.38 -24.33
N PHE A 21 -17.37 14.49 -25.62
CA PHE A 21 -16.85 15.71 -26.22
C PHE A 21 -17.87 16.86 -26.14
N ASP A 22 -19.15 16.61 -26.46
CA ASP A 22 -20.23 17.59 -26.29
C ASP A 22 -20.36 18.04 -24.82
N HIS A 23 -20.32 17.10 -23.87
CA HIS A 23 -20.32 17.43 -22.44
C HIS A 23 -19.14 18.30 -22.02
N LEU A 24 -17.91 17.98 -22.46
CA LEU A 24 -16.72 18.78 -22.17
C LEU A 24 -16.82 20.18 -22.79
N SER A 25 -17.32 20.30 -24.01
CA SER A 25 -17.44 21.58 -24.73
C SER A 25 -18.38 22.59 -24.05
N ARG A 26 -19.28 22.12 -23.19
CA ARG A 26 -20.22 22.95 -22.43
C ARG A 26 -19.65 23.48 -21.12
N LEU A 27 -18.46 23.05 -20.71
CA LEU A 27 -17.83 23.45 -19.46
C LEU A 27 -16.82 24.56 -19.70
N SER A 28 -16.83 25.58 -18.85
CA SER A 28 -15.78 26.60 -18.83
C SER A 28 -14.47 26.04 -18.27
N PRO A 29 -13.30 26.65 -18.61
CA PRO A 29 -12.01 26.24 -18.04
C PRO A 29 -11.98 26.24 -16.51
N ASP A 30 -12.64 27.20 -15.86
CA ASP A 30 -12.77 27.29 -14.41
C ASP A 30 -13.56 26.12 -13.82
N GLU A 31 -14.66 25.71 -14.48
CA GLU A 31 -15.45 24.55 -14.05
C GLU A 31 -14.67 23.25 -14.22
N LEU A 32 -13.90 23.11 -15.30
CA LEU A 32 -13.01 21.97 -15.51
C LEU A 32 -11.95 21.91 -14.42
N GLY A 33 -11.26 23.03 -14.14
CA GLY A 33 -10.25 23.09 -13.07
C GLY A 33 -10.81 22.70 -11.70
N LYS A 34 -12.00 23.21 -11.33
CA LYS A 34 -12.67 22.83 -10.07
C LYS A 34 -13.04 21.34 -10.03
N ARG A 35 -13.47 20.76 -11.15
CA ARG A 35 -13.81 19.33 -11.24
C ARG A 35 -12.58 18.45 -11.16
N PHE A 36 -11.48 18.84 -11.81
CA PHE A 36 -10.21 18.11 -11.78
C PHE A 36 -9.64 18.07 -10.37
N LEU A 37 -9.59 19.23 -9.68
CA LEU A 37 -9.18 19.31 -8.28
C LEU A 37 -10.00 18.40 -7.35
N ARG A 38 -11.29 18.20 -7.63
CA ARG A 38 -12.14 17.28 -6.84
C ARG A 38 -11.72 15.81 -7.02
N GLY A 39 -11.33 15.42 -8.24
CA GLY A 39 -10.78 14.08 -8.52
C GLY A 39 -9.44 13.87 -7.82
N ASP A 40 -8.55 14.84 -7.92
CA ASP A 40 -7.22 14.79 -7.30
C ASP A 40 -7.31 14.76 -5.78
N GLN A 41 -8.21 15.56 -5.21
CA GLN A 41 -8.47 15.58 -3.78
C GLN A 41 -8.94 14.21 -3.30
N TYR A 42 -9.86 13.56 -4.02
CA TYR A 42 -10.29 12.21 -3.65
C TYR A 42 -9.12 11.22 -3.60
N LEU A 43 -8.24 11.22 -4.61
CA LEU A 43 -7.09 10.31 -4.65
C LEU A 43 -6.12 10.57 -3.50
N ARG A 44 -5.87 11.85 -3.17
CA ARG A 44 -5.09 12.22 -1.98
C ARG A 44 -5.72 11.70 -0.69
N ASP A 45 -7.03 11.91 -0.52
CA ASP A 45 -7.78 11.51 0.67
C ASP A 45 -7.84 9.97 0.80
N ALA A 46 -7.96 9.27 -0.32
CA ALA A 46 -7.90 7.81 -0.40
C ALA A 46 -6.49 7.24 -0.16
N GLY A 47 -5.45 8.09 -0.13
CA GLY A 47 -4.06 7.69 0.07
C GLY A 47 -3.41 7.07 -1.17
N VAL A 48 -3.97 7.31 -2.37
CA VAL A 48 -3.42 6.87 -3.65
C VAL A 48 -2.26 7.78 -4.01
N LEU A 49 -1.05 7.25 -3.91
CA LEU A 49 0.20 8.00 -4.08
C LEU A 49 1.14 7.28 -5.03
N TYR A 50 1.95 8.04 -5.75
CA TYR A 50 3.05 7.52 -6.54
C TYR A 50 4.34 7.63 -5.72
N ARG A 51 5.00 6.50 -5.44
CA ARG A 51 6.30 6.48 -4.74
C ARG A 51 7.42 6.23 -5.73
N GLN A 52 8.33 7.19 -5.84
CA GLN A 52 9.58 7.04 -6.58
C GLN A 52 10.70 6.78 -5.58
N TYR A 53 11.41 5.66 -5.76
CA TYR A 53 12.61 5.33 -5.02
C TYR A 53 13.81 5.59 -5.93
N ASP A 54 14.55 6.67 -5.66
CA ASP A 54 15.88 6.89 -6.24
C ASP A 54 16.95 6.37 -5.26
N GLU A 55 18.19 6.14 -5.73
CA GLU A 55 19.29 5.54 -4.94
C GLU A 55 19.62 6.27 -3.62
N THR A 56 19.11 7.49 -3.41
CA THR A 56 19.39 8.31 -2.24
C THR A 56 18.16 8.83 -1.49
N LEU A 57 16.97 8.90 -2.12
CA LEU A 57 15.77 9.51 -1.55
C LEU A 57 14.49 8.81 -2.05
N SER A 58 13.56 8.54 -1.14
CA SER A 58 12.18 8.22 -1.51
C SER A 58 11.37 9.52 -1.61
N THR A 59 10.74 9.76 -2.76
CA THR A 59 9.83 10.90 -2.94
C THR A 59 8.41 10.39 -3.17
N GLU A 60 7.49 10.78 -2.29
CA GLU A 60 6.05 10.61 -2.52
C GLU A 60 5.57 11.76 -3.41
N ARG A 61 4.92 11.42 -4.52
CA ARG A 61 4.27 12.36 -5.44
C ARG A 61 2.78 12.06 -5.52
N GLU A 62 2.03 13.08 -5.90
CA GLU A 62 0.62 12.92 -6.23
C GLU A 62 0.45 11.92 -7.37
N TRP A 63 -0.65 11.18 -7.33
CA TRP A 63 -0.99 10.25 -8.40
C TRP A 63 -1.26 11.03 -9.70
N PRO A 64 -0.55 10.76 -10.81
CA PRO A 64 -0.62 11.59 -12.02
C PRO A 64 -1.85 11.26 -12.87
N LEU A 65 -3.04 11.50 -12.33
CA LEU A 65 -4.31 11.24 -13.01
C LEU A 65 -4.44 12.13 -14.28
N SER A 66 -4.76 11.50 -15.40
CA SER A 66 -5.31 12.19 -16.57
C SER A 66 -6.81 12.36 -16.35
N HIS A 67 -7.27 13.61 -16.30
CA HIS A 67 -8.68 13.93 -16.16
C HIS A 67 -9.50 13.74 -17.45
N ILE A 68 -8.86 13.26 -18.51
CA ILE A 68 -9.52 12.79 -19.73
C ILE A 68 -9.38 11.26 -19.77
N PRO A 69 -10.49 10.50 -19.77
CA PRO A 69 -10.46 9.04 -19.84
C PRO A 69 -10.18 8.56 -21.26
N VAL A 70 -9.82 7.29 -21.43
CA VAL A 70 -9.82 6.63 -22.74
C VAL A 70 -11.18 5.93 -22.93
N ILE A 71 -11.89 6.20 -24.02
CA ILE A 71 -13.23 5.63 -24.26
C ILE A 71 -13.19 4.59 -25.39
N ILE A 72 -13.72 3.39 -25.12
CA ILE A 72 -13.82 2.26 -26.06
C ILE A 72 -15.26 1.75 -26.10
N GLY A 73 -15.75 1.41 -27.29
CA GLY A 73 -17.09 0.85 -27.49
C GLY A 73 -17.16 -0.63 -27.12
N GLU A 74 -18.32 -1.11 -26.66
CA GLU A 74 -18.51 -2.52 -26.25
C GLU A 74 -18.16 -3.54 -27.34
N ASP A 75 -18.49 -3.27 -28.61
CA ASP A 75 -18.22 -4.18 -29.72
C ASP A 75 -16.72 -4.37 -29.95
N GLU A 76 -15.97 -3.27 -29.90
CA GLU A 76 -14.51 -3.31 -30.01
C GLU A 76 -13.88 -3.97 -28.77
N TRP A 77 -14.43 -3.69 -27.59
CA TRP A 77 -14.00 -4.32 -26.35
C TRP A 77 -14.20 -5.85 -26.38
N GLN A 78 -15.27 -6.33 -27.01
CA GLN A 78 -15.50 -7.77 -27.17
C GLN A 78 -14.40 -8.43 -28.01
N VAL A 79 -14.00 -7.83 -29.12
CA VAL A 79 -12.88 -8.33 -29.95
C VAL A 79 -11.58 -8.39 -29.16
N ILE A 80 -11.29 -7.36 -28.36
CA ILE A 80 -10.12 -7.33 -27.48
C ILE A 80 -10.22 -8.46 -26.46
N SER A 81 -11.38 -8.61 -25.82
CA SER A 81 -11.64 -9.61 -24.78
C SER A 81 -11.42 -11.02 -25.31
N ASP A 82 -12.05 -11.38 -26.44
CA ASP A 82 -11.94 -12.71 -27.04
C ASP A 82 -10.49 -13.07 -27.41
N GLY A 83 -9.75 -12.10 -27.97
CA GLY A 83 -8.34 -12.31 -28.31
C GLY A 83 -7.42 -12.47 -27.09
N LEU A 84 -7.70 -11.77 -25.99
CA LEU A 84 -6.95 -11.91 -24.75
C LEU A 84 -7.29 -13.21 -24.02
N ILE A 85 -8.54 -13.67 -24.07
CA ILE A 85 -8.95 -14.99 -23.55
C ILE A 85 -8.18 -16.11 -24.27
N GLU A 86 -8.14 -16.09 -25.60
CA GLU A 86 -7.37 -17.04 -26.40
C GLU A 86 -5.88 -17.04 -26.00
N ARG A 87 -5.29 -15.85 -25.84
CA ARG A 87 -3.90 -15.71 -25.44
C ARG A 87 -3.66 -16.24 -24.03
N ALA A 88 -4.56 -15.99 -23.09
CA ALA A 88 -4.48 -16.46 -21.72
C ALA A 88 -4.49 -18.01 -21.64
N ASP A 89 -5.33 -18.67 -22.42
CA ASP A 89 -5.35 -20.14 -22.49
C ASP A 89 -4.10 -20.73 -23.16
N LEU A 90 -3.54 -20.02 -24.15
CA LEU A 90 -2.25 -20.40 -24.72
C LEU A 90 -1.11 -20.29 -23.69
N LEU A 91 -1.10 -19.22 -22.88
CA LEU A 91 -0.09 -19.03 -21.82
C LEU A 91 -0.23 -20.09 -20.72
N GLU A 92 -1.45 -20.44 -20.32
CA GLU A 92 -1.70 -21.55 -19.39
C GLU A 92 -1.08 -22.86 -19.93
N TYR A 93 -1.31 -23.19 -21.21
CA TYR A 93 -0.74 -24.37 -21.85
C TYR A 93 0.80 -24.35 -21.83
N ILE A 94 1.42 -23.20 -22.13
CA ILE A 94 2.88 -23.05 -22.11
C ILE A 94 3.43 -23.24 -20.69
N LEU A 95 2.79 -22.64 -19.68
CA LEU A 95 3.22 -22.78 -18.29
C LEU A 95 3.12 -24.21 -17.80
N GLN A 96 2.02 -24.89 -18.11
CA GLN A 96 1.83 -26.29 -17.78
C GLN A 96 2.94 -27.15 -18.39
N ASP A 97 3.32 -26.90 -19.65
CA ASP A 97 4.40 -27.62 -20.33
C ASP A 97 5.77 -27.38 -19.66
N PHE A 98 6.09 -26.14 -19.29
CA PHE A 98 7.37 -25.77 -18.65
C PHE A 98 7.61 -26.46 -17.30
N TYR A 99 6.54 -26.82 -16.59
CA TYR A 99 6.60 -27.47 -15.28
C TYR A 99 6.16 -28.94 -15.30
N SER A 100 5.91 -29.51 -16.48
CA SER A 100 5.58 -30.93 -16.67
C SER A 100 6.61 -31.65 -17.54
N ASP A 101 6.21 -32.13 -18.72
CA ASP A 101 6.99 -33.02 -19.56
C ASP A 101 7.83 -32.25 -20.62
N ASN A 102 7.70 -30.92 -20.69
CA ASN A 102 8.51 -30.02 -21.51
C ASN A 102 8.53 -30.38 -23.01
N THR A 103 7.34 -30.63 -23.55
CA THR A 103 7.12 -31.03 -24.94
C THR A 103 7.44 -29.92 -25.94
N LEU A 104 7.33 -28.64 -25.57
CA LEU A 104 7.68 -27.51 -26.42
C LEU A 104 9.18 -27.49 -26.73
N VAL A 105 10.02 -27.83 -25.76
CA VAL A 105 11.45 -27.99 -25.99
C VAL A 105 11.75 -29.28 -26.75
N ALA A 106 11.14 -30.41 -26.36
CA ALA A 106 11.37 -31.71 -27.01
C ALA A 106 10.99 -31.71 -28.50
N SER A 107 9.94 -30.98 -28.88
CA SER A 107 9.48 -30.84 -30.27
C SER A 107 10.21 -29.77 -31.07
N GLY A 108 11.16 -29.04 -30.48
CA GLY A 108 11.90 -27.96 -31.15
C GLY A 108 11.07 -26.69 -31.42
N GLN A 109 9.92 -26.55 -30.77
CA GLN A 109 9.14 -25.30 -30.80
C GLN A 109 9.83 -24.20 -30.01
N LEU A 110 10.47 -24.56 -28.88
CA LEU A 110 11.24 -23.67 -28.03
C LEU A 110 12.70 -24.15 -27.90
N PRO A 111 13.71 -23.26 -28.02
CA PRO A 111 15.09 -23.63 -27.74
C PRO A 111 15.29 -23.97 -26.25
N ALA A 112 15.92 -25.12 -25.95
CA ALA A 112 16.17 -25.55 -24.57
C ALA A 112 16.90 -24.50 -23.73
N LYS A 113 17.86 -23.79 -24.33
CA LYS A 113 18.64 -22.73 -23.68
C LYS A 113 17.78 -21.55 -23.22
N LEU A 114 16.62 -21.31 -23.84
CA LEU A 114 15.74 -20.22 -23.46
C LEU A 114 15.04 -20.51 -22.13
N LEU A 115 14.72 -21.77 -21.85
CA LEU A 115 14.10 -22.16 -20.58
C LEU A 115 15.16 -22.43 -19.51
N SER A 116 16.19 -23.23 -19.81
CA SER A 116 17.15 -23.71 -18.81
C SER A 116 18.08 -22.63 -18.24
N ARG A 117 18.27 -21.51 -18.95
CA ARG A 117 19.03 -20.35 -18.48
C ARG A 117 18.16 -19.25 -17.89
N ASN A 118 16.85 -19.42 -17.89
CA ASN A 118 15.93 -18.39 -17.46
C ASN A 118 15.87 -18.33 -15.93
N PRO A 119 16.29 -17.22 -15.30
CA PRO A 119 16.23 -17.09 -13.85
C PRO A 119 14.79 -17.12 -13.30
N ALA A 120 13.79 -16.76 -14.11
CA ALA A 120 12.38 -16.82 -13.71
C ALA A 120 11.80 -18.25 -13.76
N TRP A 121 12.49 -19.21 -14.39
CA TRP A 121 12.08 -20.62 -14.36
C TRP A 121 12.61 -21.34 -13.12
N LEU A 122 11.71 -21.54 -12.15
CA LEU A 122 12.05 -22.14 -10.86
C LEU A 122 12.04 -23.67 -10.88
N ARG A 123 13.21 -24.29 -11.05
CA ARG A 123 13.34 -25.76 -11.04
C ARG A 123 12.66 -26.47 -9.84
N PRO A 124 12.66 -25.95 -8.59
CA PRO A 124 11.97 -26.59 -7.47
C PRO A 124 10.45 -26.76 -7.66
N MET A 125 9.84 -26.02 -8.59
CA MET A 125 8.41 -26.05 -8.88
C MET A 125 8.02 -27.09 -9.95
N VAL A 126 8.98 -27.79 -10.57
CA VAL A 126 8.69 -28.84 -11.57
C VAL A 126 7.89 -29.97 -10.92
N GLY A 127 6.80 -30.37 -11.58
CA GLY A 127 5.87 -31.40 -11.11
C GLY A 127 4.65 -30.86 -10.36
N VAL A 128 4.67 -29.60 -9.89
CA VAL A 128 3.52 -28.98 -9.21
C VAL A 128 2.29 -28.93 -10.11
N SER A 129 2.48 -28.75 -11.43
CA SER A 129 1.38 -28.74 -12.40
C SER A 129 0.60 -30.07 -12.48
N LYS A 130 1.17 -31.18 -12.02
CA LYS A 130 0.51 -32.50 -12.01
C LYS A 130 -0.55 -32.64 -10.91
N GLN A 131 -0.63 -31.69 -9.97
CA GLN A 131 -1.64 -31.69 -8.90
C GLN A 131 -3.05 -31.30 -9.37
N GLY A 132 -3.19 -30.86 -10.62
CA GLY A 132 -4.46 -30.45 -11.22
C GLY A 132 -4.88 -29.01 -10.88
N GLY A 133 -5.90 -28.52 -11.57
CA GLY A 133 -6.36 -27.13 -11.48
C GLY A 133 -5.61 -26.17 -12.41
N HIS A 134 -6.00 -24.90 -12.38
CA HIS A 134 -5.38 -23.84 -13.19
C HIS A 134 -4.16 -23.23 -12.48
N LEU A 135 -3.07 -23.04 -13.24
CA LEU A 135 -1.85 -22.42 -12.75
C LEU A 135 -1.92 -20.89 -12.80
N LEU A 136 -2.66 -20.36 -13.78
CA LEU A 136 -2.94 -18.95 -13.96
C LEU A 136 -4.37 -18.63 -13.53
N ASN A 137 -4.49 -17.64 -12.65
CA ASN A 137 -5.73 -17.18 -12.03
C ASN A 137 -5.95 -15.67 -12.20
N THR A 138 -4.88 -14.88 -12.28
CA THR A 138 -4.92 -13.44 -12.56
C THR A 138 -3.94 -13.11 -13.66
N LEU A 139 -4.36 -12.40 -14.70
CA LEU A 139 -3.48 -11.98 -15.78
C LEU A 139 -3.69 -10.50 -16.08
N SER A 140 -2.69 -9.85 -16.66
CA SER A 140 -2.86 -8.55 -17.28
C SER A 140 -2.05 -8.46 -18.56
N PHE A 141 -2.57 -7.67 -19.50
CA PHE A 141 -1.94 -7.46 -20.80
C PHE A 141 -1.83 -5.96 -21.05
N GLU A 142 -0.66 -5.53 -21.49
CA GLU A 142 -0.52 -4.20 -22.09
C GLU A 142 -0.76 -4.30 -23.57
N ILE A 143 -1.72 -3.52 -24.06
CA ILE A 143 -2.08 -3.43 -25.47
C ILE A 143 -1.94 -1.99 -25.95
N GLY A 144 -1.72 -1.84 -27.25
CA GLY A 144 -1.78 -0.54 -27.92
C GLY A 144 -2.24 -0.71 -29.35
N ARG A 145 -2.81 0.35 -29.92
CA ARG A 145 -3.24 0.33 -31.32
C ARG A 145 -2.09 0.81 -32.20
N GLY A 146 -1.73 0.00 -33.19
CA GLY A 146 -0.68 0.33 -34.15
C GLY A 146 -1.13 1.37 -35.19
N PRO A 147 -0.21 1.82 -36.06
CA PRO A 147 -0.53 2.73 -37.17
C PRO A 147 -1.51 2.15 -38.19
N ASP A 148 -1.62 0.81 -38.27
CA ASP A 148 -2.57 0.09 -39.13
C ASP A 148 -3.99 0.02 -38.54
N GLY A 149 -4.20 0.58 -37.35
CA GLY A 149 -5.49 0.59 -36.65
C GLY A 149 -5.80 -0.68 -35.87
N LYS A 150 -4.89 -1.67 -35.84
CA LYS A 150 -5.09 -2.94 -35.13
C LYS A 150 -4.52 -2.90 -33.72
N TRP A 151 -5.13 -3.66 -32.82
CA TRP A 151 -4.66 -3.84 -31.45
C TRP A 151 -3.56 -4.91 -31.38
N TRP A 152 -2.43 -4.56 -30.77
CA TRP A 152 -1.32 -5.48 -30.55
C TRP A 152 -1.04 -5.63 -29.06
N VAL A 153 -0.64 -6.83 -28.65
CA VAL A 153 -0.11 -7.08 -27.31
C VAL A 153 1.34 -6.63 -27.24
N ILE A 154 1.61 -5.70 -26.34
CA ILE A 154 2.93 -5.12 -26.07
C ILE A 154 3.66 -5.96 -25.00
N SER A 155 2.96 -6.36 -23.95
CA SER A 155 3.55 -7.13 -22.85
C SER A 155 2.51 -7.99 -22.13
N ASP A 156 2.95 -9.18 -21.70
CA ASP A 156 2.21 -10.07 -20.82
C ASP A 156 2.67 -9.83 -19.38
N LEU A 157 1.72 -9.65 -18.45
CA LEU A 157 1.98 -9.40 -17.03
C LEU A 157 1.21 -10.44 -16.21
N ILE A 158 1.94 -11.31 -15.53
CA ILE A 158 1.51 -12.63 -15.10
C ILE A 158 1.88 -12.89 -13.65
N GLU A 159 3.10 -12.57 -13.21
CA GLU A 159 3.60 -12.96 -11.89
C GLU A 159 2.85 -12.24 -10.77
N ALA A 160 2.91 -10.91 -10.78
CA ALA A 160 2.24 -10.04 -9.81
C ALA A 160 1.80 -8.72 -10.48
N PRO A 161 0.94 -8.75 -11.51
CA PRO A 161 0.52 -7.55 -12.23
C PRO A 161 -0.18 -6.57 -11.29
N SER A 162 0.27 -5.32 -11.29
CA SER A 162 -0.25 -4.20 -10.47
C SER A 162 -1.00 -3.22 -11.39
N SER A 163 -2.29 -2.98 -11.13
CA SER A 163 -3.14 -2.00 -11.87
C SER A 163 -4.61 -2.08 -11.49
N VAL A 164 -5.11 -3.23 -11.04
CA VAL A 164 -6.54 -3.44 -10.79
C VAL A 164 -7.08 -2.54 -9.69
N GLY A 165 -6.33 -2.32 -8.60
CA GLY A 165 -6.75 -1.40 -7.55
C GLY A 165 -6.71 0.05 -8.04
N PHE A 166 -5.68 0.43 -8.80
CA PHE A 166 -5.58 1.75 -9.40
C PHE A 166 -6.66 2.03 -10.44
N ALA A 167 -7.10 1.03 -11.21
CA ALA A 167 -8.20 1.17 -12.16
C ALA A 167 -9.51 1.54 -11.45
N VAL A 168 -9.78 0.94 -10.28
CA VAL A 168 -10.96 1.28 -9.47
C VAL A 168 -10.83 2.68 -8.86
N GLU A 169 -9.66 3.03 -8.33
CA GLU A 169 -9.43 4.36 -7.76
C GLU A 169 -9.57 5.46 -8.81
N ASN A 170 -8.98 5.27 -10.00
CA ASN A 170 -9.16 6.16 -11.14
C ASN A 170 -10.65 6.27 -11.52
N ARG A 171 -11.37 5.14 -11.55
CA ARG A 171 -12.80 5.12 -11.85
C ARG A 171 -13.64 5.93 -10.86
N ILE A 172 -13.36 5.80 -9.56
CA ILE A 172 -14.05 6.57 -8.53
C ILE A 172 -13.70 8.05 -8.65
N ALA A 173 -12.42 8.39 -8.84
CA ALA A 173 -11.97 9.77 -9.06
C ALA A 173 -12.71 10.40 -10.25
N MET A 174 -12.73 9.72 -11.40
CA MET A 174 -13.38 10.19 -12.62
C MET A 174 -14.90 10.31 -12.47
N SER A 175 -15.54 9.45 -11.68
CA SER A 175 -16.97 9.60 -11.33
C SER A 175 -17.25 10.85 -10.48
N ARG A 176 -16.28 11.35 -9.71
CA ARG A 176 -16.38 12.62 -8.95
C ARG A 176 -16.07 13.83 -9.82
N VAL A 177 -15.20 13.69 -10.82
CA VAL A 177 -14.90 14.73 -11.82
C VAL A 177 -16.13 14.98 -12.70
N PHE A 178 -16.81 13.92 -13.16
CA PHE A 178 -17.94 14.01 -14.09
C PHE A 178 -19.21 13.28 -13.60
N PRO A 179 -19.79 13.63 -12.43
CA PRO A 179 -20.82 12.82 -11.78
C PRO A 179 -22.10 12.62 -12.62
N ASN A 180 -22.67 13.70 -13.16
CA ASN A 180 -23.92 13.63 -13.92
C ASN A 180 -23.73 12.92 -15.27
N PHE A 181 -22.58 13.13 -15.92
CA PHE A 181 -22.25 12.44 -17.16
C PHE A 181 -22.05 10.95 -16.90
N PHE A 182 -21.25 10.60 -15.90
CA PHE A 182 -20.93 9.22 -15.56
C PHE A 182 -22.19 8.39 -15.30
N ALA A 183 -23.18 8.95 -14.60
CA ALA A 183 -24.44 8.27 -14.30
C ALA A 183 -25.27 7.94 -15.55
N GLY A 184 -25.20 8.75 -16.62
CA GLY A 184 -25.98 8.57 -17.85
C GLY A 184 -25.22 7.97 -19.04
N ALA A 185 -23.90 7.80 -18.94
CA ALA A 185 -23.03 7.44 -20.08
C ALA A 185 -22.91 5.92 -20.36
N ASN A 186 -23.75 5.07 -19.74
CA ASN A 186 -23.75 3.61 -19.95
C ASN A 186 -22.34 2.97 -19.86
N ILE A 187 -21.53 3.43 -18.91
CA ILE A 187 -20.17 2.93 -18.69
C ILE A 187 -20.25 1.63 -17.87
N HIS A 188 -19.64 0.55 -18.36
CA HIS A 188 -19.60 -0.72 -17.65
C HIS A 188 -18.94 -0.58 -16.27
N ARG A 189 -19.57 -1.18 -15.25
CA ARG A 189 -19.07 -1.13 -13.87
C ARG A 189 -18.01 -2.20 -13.63
N LEU A 190 -16.94 -1.83 -12.94
CA LEU A 190 -15.84 -2.74 -12.60
C LEU A 190 -16.20 -3.72 -11.46
N ALA A 191 -17.26 -3.45 -10.69
CA ALA A 191 -17.60 -4.22 -9.49
C ALA A 191 -17.83 -5.72 -9.77
N GLY A 192 -18.41 -6.08 -10.92
CA GLY A 192 -18.67 -7.49 -11.29
C GLY A 192 -17.38 -8.32 -11.37
N TYR A 193 -16.31 -7.75 -11.92
CA TYR A 193 -14.99 -8.39 -11.99
C TYR A 193 -14.45 -8.75 -10.60
N PHE A 194 -14.63 -7.87 -9.61
CA PHE A 194 -14.17 -8.12 -8.24
C PHE A 194 -15.06 -9.13 -7.49
N GLN A 195 -16.36 -9.17 -7.79
CA GLN A 195 -17.26 -10.20 -7.25
C GLN A 195 -16.82 -11.59 -7.72
N GLU A 196 -16.60 -11.73 -9.02
CA GLU A 196 -16.12 -12.98 -9.62
C GLU A 196 -14.77 -13.37 -9.04
N PHE A 197 -13.85 -12.41 -8.89
CA PHE A 197 -12.55 -12.70 -8.31
C PHE A 197 -12.63 -13.12 -6.84
N GLN A 198 -13.44 -12.44 -6.02
CA GLN A 198 -13.67 -12.84 -4.62
C GLN A 198 -14.25 -14.26 -4.54
N GLN A 199 -15.22 -14.58 -5.41
CA GLN A 199 -15.80 -15.91 -5.49
C GLN A 199 -14.75 -16.96 -5.87
N THR A 200 -13.91 -16.69 -6.86
CA THR A 200 -12.79 -17.57 -7.25
C THR A 200 -11.85 -17.83 -6.09
N LEU A 201 -11.43 -16.81 -5.34
CA LEU A 201 -10.56 -16.97 -4.17
C LEU A 201 -11.20 -17.86 -3.10
N MET A 202 -12.50 -17.69 -2.84
CA MET A 202 -13.24 -18.53 -1.88
C MET A 202 -13.40 -19.98 -2.37
N ASN A 203 -13.63 -20.19 -3.68
CA ASN A 203 -13.71 -21.52 -4.27
C ASN A 203 -12.35 -22.23 -4.23
N MET A 204 -11.26 -21.50 -4.50
CA MET A 204 -9.89 -22.00 -4.39
C MET A 204 -9.49 -22.37 -2.97
N ARG A 205 -9.95 -21.61 -1.96
CA ARG A 205 -9.82 -21.96 -0.54
C ARG A 205 -10.55 -23.28 -0.23
N GLY A 206 -11.71 -23.49 -0.85
CA GLY A 206 -12.51 -24.70 -0.69
C GLY A 206 -12.98 -24.90 0.76
N ARG A 207 -12.99 -26.14 1.23
CA ARG A 207 -13.37 -26.50 2.61
C ARG A 207 -12.23 -26.40 3.62
N SER A 208 -11.10 -25.79 3.24
CA SER A 208 -9.96 -25.64 4.14
C SER A 208 -10.32 -24.76 5.33
N SER A 209 -9.84 -25.12 6.51
CA SER A 209 -9.93 -24.26 7.70
C SER A 209 -8.96 -23.08 7.65
N GLY A 210 -8.01 -23.07 6.71
CA GLY A 210 -7.07 -21.97 6.51
C GLY A 210 -7.70 -20.77 5.81
N GLU A 211 -7.14 -19.59 6.06
CA GLU A 211 -7.65 -18.33 5.51
C GLU A 211 -7.06 -17.97 4.15
N VAL A 212 -7.67 -16.98 3.49
CA VAL A 212 -7.15 -16.35 2.28
C VAL A 212 -6.41 -15.07 2.66
N ALA A 213 -5.17 -14.94 2.21
CA ALA A 213 -4.34 -13.77 2.49
C ALA A 213 -3.66 -13.23 1.23
N LEU A 214 -3.38 -11.92 1.21
CA LEU A 214 -2.59 -11.22 0.22
C LEU A 214 -1.18 -11.03 0.78
N LEU A 215 -0.18 -11.65 0.15
CA LEU A 215 1.23 -11.54 0.53
C LEU A 215 1.86 -10.34 -0.17
N SER A 216 2.32 -9.36 0.62
CA SER A 216 2.90 -8.11 0.16
C SER A 216 4.39 -8.02 0.52
N PRO A 217 5.22 -7.35 -0.30
CA PRO A 217 6.62 -7.04 0.04
C PRO A 217 6.76 -5.92 1.08
N GLY A 218 5.65 -5.31 1.51
CA GLY A 218 5.62 -4.30 2.55
C GLY A 218 5.69 -2.84 2.04
N PRO A 219 5.69 -1.85 2.96
CA PRO A 219 5.49 -0.44 2.65
C PRO A 219 6.56 0.19 1.75
N MET A 220 7.76 -0.38 1.70
CA MET A 220 8.86 0.11 0.85
C MET A 220 8.68 -0.26 -0.63
N ASN A 221 7.60 -0.94 -1.00
CA ASN A 221 7.27 -1.20 -2.40
C ASN A 221 6.36 -0.10 -2.96
N GLN A 222 6.62 0.34 -4.20
CA GLN A 222 5.84 1.39 -4.88
C GLN A 222 4.35 1.05 -5.06
N ASN A 223 4.00 -0.24 -5.15
CA ASN A 223 2.63 -0.72 -5.34
C ASN A 223 1.94 -1.10 -4.01
N TYR A 224 2.58 -0.90 -2.86
CA TYR A 224 1.98 -1.22 -1.56
C TYR A 224 0.61 -0.55 -1.31
N PRO A 225 0.37 0.73 -1.71
CA PRO A 225 -0.96 1.33 -1.57
C PRO A 225 -2.06 0.51 -2.28
N GLU A 226 -1.76 -0.05 -3.46
CA GLU A 226 -2.69 -0.93 -4.17
C GLU A 226 -2.94 -2.23 -3.40
N HIS A 227 -1.89 -2.85 -2.83
CA HIS A 227 -2.03 -4.08 -2.06
C HIS A 227 -2.92 -3.89 -0.84
N SER A 228 -2.69 -2.81 -0.09
CA SER A 228 -3.52 -2.43 1.07
C SER A 228 -4.96 -2.15 0.66
N TYR A 229 -5.15 -1.38 -0.42
CA TYR A 229 -6.47 -1.11 -0.98
C TYR A 229 -7.22 -2.39 -1.33
N LEU A 230 -6.60 -3.31 -2.08
CA LEU A 230 -7.21 -4.57 -2.52
C LEU A 230 -7.53 -5.49 -1.35
N ALA A 231 -6.64 -5.61 -0.36
CA ALA A 231 -6.89 -6.39 0.84
C ALA A 231 -8.14 -5.88 1.58
N ARG A 232 -8.26 -4.56 1.76
CA ARG A 232 -9.44 -3.93 2.37
C ARG A 232 -10.70 -4.10 1.50
N TYR A 233 -10.57 -3.89 0.19
CA TYR A 233 -11.69 -3.90 -0.76
C TYR A 233 -12.30 -5.30 -0.93
N LEU A 234 -11.48 -6.34 -0.87
CA LEU A 234 -11.89 -7.75 -0.99
C LEU A 234 -12.07 -8.46 0.36
N GLY A 235 -11.71 -7.82 1.47
CA GLY A 235 -11.79 -8.38 2.82
C GLY A 235 -10.76 -9.49 3.08
N LEU A 236 -9.57 -9.39 2.49
CA LEU A 236 -8.48 -10.36 2.65
C LEU A 236 -7.52 -9.95 3.78
N LEU A 237 -6.86 -10.93 4.38
CA LEU A 237 -5.77 -10.67 5.32
C LEU A 237 -4.54 -10.15 4.56
N LEU A 238 -4.04 -8.96 4.88
CA LEU A 238 -2.77 -8.47 4.38
C LEU A 238 -1.63 -9.01 5.24
N VAL A 239 -0.68 -9.74 4.63
CA VAL A 239 0.47 -10.33 5.32
C VAL A 239 1.78 -10.00 4.62
N GLU A 240 2.86 -9.95 5.38
CA GLU A 240 4.25 -9.88 4.88
C GLU A 240 4.98 -11.21 5.24
N GLY A 241 6.16 -11.45 4.67
CA GLY A 241 6.89 -12.72 4.92
C GLY A 241 7.15 -12.98 6.40
N GLU A 242 7.45 -11.94 7.17
CA GLU A 242 7.64 -11.99 8.62
C GLU A 242 6.35 -12.24 9.42
N ASP A 243 5.18 -12.19 8.80
CA ASP A 243 3.94 -12.61 9.44
C ASP A 243 3.74 -14.13 9.31
N LEU A 244 4.48 -14.79 8.40
CA LEU A 244 4.30 -16.18 8.02
C LEU A 244 5.35 -17.10 8.65
N ILE A 245 4.92 -18.34 8.91
CA ILE A 245 5.78 -19.46 9.30
C ILE A 245 5.19 -20.75 8.74
N VAL A 246 6.04 -21.70 8.40
CA VAL A 246 5.59 -23.05 8.06
C VAL A 246 5.79 -23.96 9.26
N GLN A 247 4.71 -24.60 9.71
CA GLN A 247 4.72 -25.56 10.80
C GLN A 247 3.95 -26.80 10.38
N ASP A 248 4.52 -28.00 10.59
CA ASP A 248 3.95 -29.29 10.21
C ASP A 248 3.51 -29.33 8.73
N GLY A 249 4.33 -28.75 7.85
CA GLY A 249 4.09 -28.64 6.42
C GLY A 249 2.95 -27.69 6.02
N LYS A 250 2.39 -26.90 6.94
CA LYS A 250 1.32 -25.93 6.68
C LYS A 250 1.81 -24.50 6.84
N ALA A 251 1.42 -23.63 5.92
CA ALA A 251 1.63 -22.20 6.08
C ALA A 251 0.69 -21.65 7.17
N MET A 252 1.26 -20.91 8.11
CA MET A 252 0.58 -20.33 9.25
C MET A 252 0.89 -18.84 9.32
N VAL A 253 -0.06 -18.04 9.78
CA VAL A 253 0.15 -16.64 10.14
C VAL A 253 0.28 -16.50 11.66
N ARG A 254 1.26 -15.70 12.10
CA ARG A 254 1.41 -15.27 13.50
C ARG A 254 0.35 -14.25 13.84
N THR A 255 -0.53 -14.57 14.79
CA THR A 255 -1.55 -13.65 15.29
C THR A 255 -1.45 -13.49 16.79
N VAL A 256 -2.05 -12.42 17.32
CA VAL A 256 -2.13 -12.17 18.76
C VAL A 256 -2.84 -13.29 19.54
N GLY A 257 -3.64 -14.13 18.85
CA GLY A 257 -4.31 -15.31 19.39
C GLY A 257 -3.66 -16.63 18.99
N GLY A 258 -2.38 -16.62 18.63
CA GLY A 258 -1.60 -17.79 18.22
C GLY A 258 -1.56 -18.03 16.71
N LEU A 259 -0.97 -19.15 16.31
CA LEU A 259 -0.80 -19.50 14.91
C LEU A 259 -2.13 -19.91 14.26
N LYS A 260 -2.39 -19.39 13.05
CA LYS A 260 -3.61 -19.69 12.29
C LYS A 260 -3.26 -20.13 10.87
N PRO A 261 -3.88 -21.18 10.32
CA PRO A 261 -3.52 -21.70 9.01
C PRO A 261 -3.90 -20.73 7.88
N ILE A 262 -3.06 -20.70 6.85
CA ILE A 262 -3.32 -20.02 5.57
C ILE A 262 -3.48 -21.10 4.50
N ALA A 263 -4.60 -21.06 3.78
CA ALA A 263 -4.91 -22.01 2.72
C ALA A 263 -4.52 -21.47 1.33
N LEU A 264 -4.64 -20.16 1.14
CA LEU A 264 -4.45 -19.51 -0.15
C LEU A 264 -3.70 -18.19 0.02
N LEU A 265 -2.61 -18.02 -0.72
CA LEU A 265 -1.87 -16.76 -0.81
C LEU A 265 -2.01 -16.14 -2.19
N TRP A 266 -2.57 -14.94 -2.25
CA TRP A 266 -2.41 -14.07 -3.41
C TRP A 266 -1.03 -13.42 -3.33
N ASN A 267 -0.08 -13.94 -4.10
CA ASN A 267 1.32 -13.55 -4.03
C ASN A 267 1.57 -12.26 -4.82
N ARG A 268 2.18 -11.26 -4.17
CA ARG A 268 2.65 -10.02 -4.81
C ARG A 268 4.18 -9.87 -4.79
N LEU A 269 4.90 -10.93 -4.44
CA LEU A 269 6.35 -10.99 -4.45
C LEU A 269 6.85 -11.55 -5.79
N PRO A 270 8.06 -11.16 -6.24
CA PRO A 270 8.80 -11.94 -7.23
C PRO A 270 8.94 -13.38 -6.74
N SER A 271 8.72 -14.36 -7.63
CA SER A 271 8.67 -15.77 -7.25
C SER A 271 9.99 -16.25 -6.64
N THR A 272 11.14 -15.72 -7.09
CA THR A 272 12.47 -16.05 -6.54
C THR A 272 12.60 -15.68 -5.06
N MET A 273 11.88 -14.66 -4.61
CA MET A 273 11.91 -14.16 -3.23
C MET A 273 10.87 -14.84 -2.32
N PHE A 274 10.07 -15.77 -2.84
CA PHE A 274 8.94 -16.36 -2.13
C PHE A 274 9.34 -17.29 -0.97
N ASP A 275 10.46 -18.01 -1.10
CA ASP A 275 10.94 -18.95 -0.08
C ASP A 275 12.47 -18.91 0.00
N PRO A 276 13.05 -18.38 1.09
CA PRO A 276 14.50 -18.29 1.24
C PRO A 276 15.20 -19.64 1.45
N LEU A 277 14.47 -20.70 1.78
CA LEU A 277 15.07 -22.02 1.99
C LEU A 277 15.39 -22.72 0.67
N GLU A 278 14.50 -22.62 -0.32
CA GLU A 278 14.60 -23.36 -1.58
C GLU A 278 14.91 -22.49 -2.81
N LEU A 279 14.71 -21.17 -2.72
CA LEU A 279 14.89 -20.24 -3.84
C LEU A 279 16.06 -19.30 -3.59
N ASP A 280 15.83 -18.12 -3.02
CA ASP A 280 16.86 -17.11 -2.74
C ASP A 280 17.09 -16.94 -1.24
N SER A 281 18.21 -17.45 -0.73
CA SER A 281 18.56 -17.39 0.69
C SER A 281 18.83 -15.98 1.23
N SER A 282 18.97 -14.99 0.36
CA SER A 282 19.05 -13.57 0.75
C SER A 282 17.68 -12.90 0.89
N SER A 283 16.59 -13.58 0.49
CA SER A 283 15.24 -13.02 0.56
C SER A 283 14.81 -12.77 2.00
N MET A 284 14.34 -11.55 2.24
CA MET A 284 13.65 -11.13 3.47
C MET A 284 12.15 -10.92 3.26
N LEU A 285 11.62 -11.24 2.06
CA LEU A 285 10.24 -10.94 1.68
C LEU A 285 9.30 -12.14 1.83
N GLY A 286 9.83 -13.34 1.60
CA GLY A 286 9.11 -14.61 1.71
C GLY A 286 9.22 -15.24 3.10
N ALA A 287 8.81 -16.51 3.21
CA ALA A 287 8.98 -17.30 4.42
C ALA A 287 9.50 -18.70 4.09
N ALA A 288 10.38 -19.22 4.96
CA ALA A 288 11.00 -20.53 4.76
C ALA A 288 9.97 -21.66 4.75
N GLY A 289 10.05 -22.55 3.75
CA GLY A 289 9.22 -23.75 3.62
C GLY A 289 7.90 -23.55 2.89
N LEU A 290 7.62 -22.34 2.36
CA LEU A 290 6.39 -22.09 1.60
C LEU A 290 6.34 -22.90 0.29
N VAL A 291 7.48 -23.17 -0.35
CA VAL A 291 7.54 -24.03 -1.55
C VAL A 291 7.19 -25.47 -1.22
N GLU A 292 7.65 -25.99 -0.08
CA GLU A 292 7.25 -27.30 0.43
C GLU A 292 5.74 -27.38 0.71
N ALA A 293 5.15 -26.34 1.34
CA ALA A 293 3.72 -26.27 1.57
C ALA A 293 2.90 -26.30 0.26
N ILE A 294 3.40 -25.68 -0.81
CA ILE A 294 2.78 -25.79 -2.14
C ILE A 294 2.90 -27.20 -2.70
N ARG A 295 4.09 -27.81 -2.67
CA ARG A 295 4.31 -29.16 -3.22
C ARG A 295 3.56 -30.25 -2.48
N THR A 296 3.27 -30.06 -1.20
CA THR A 296 2.45 -30.99 -0.39
C THR A 296 0.94 -30.70 -0.51
N GLY A 297 0.56 -29.61 -1.18
CA GLY A 297 -0.83 -29.23 -1.43
C GLY A 297 -1.55 -28.63 -0.21
N THR A 298 -0.83 -28.27 0.85
CA THR A 298 -1.39 -27.60 2.04
C THR A 298 -1.61 -26.10 1.81
N LEU A 299 -0.88 -25.52 0.86
CA LEU A 299 -0.96 -24.12 0.46
C LEU A 299 -1.19 -24.00 -1.05
N ARG A 300 -2.10 -23.11 -1.45
CA ARG A 300 -2.31 -22.69 -2.84
C ARG A 300 -1.86 -21.25 -3.04
N THR A 301 -1.52 -20.90 -4.28
CA THR A 301 -1.10 -19.54 -4.65
C THR A 301 -1.84 -18.99 -5.86
N VAL A 302 -1.99 -17.67 -5.90
CA VAL A 302 -2.48 -16.90 -7.06
C VAL A 302 -1.38 -15.93 -7.47
N ASN A 303 -0.80 -16.01 -8.67
CA ASN A 303 -0.70 -17.20 -9.54
C ASN A 303 0.24 -18.26 -8.95
N MET A 304 0.48 -19.36 -9.68
CA MET A 304 1.56 -20.30 -9.35
C MET A 304 2.90 -19.57 -9.21
N VAL A 305 3.63 -19.87 -8.13
CA VAL A 305 5.03 -19.44 -7.95
C VAL A 305 5.89 -20.00 -9.09
N GLY A 306 6.57 -19.12 -9.83
CA GLY A 306 7.31 -19.44 -11.06
C GLY A 306 6.58 -19.07 -12.35
N ALA A 307 5.33 -18.60 -12.29
CA ALA A 307 4.59 -18.14 -13.47
C ALA A 307 5.26 -16.95 -14.19
N GLY A 308 6.14 -16.19 -13.51
CA GLY A 308 6.92 -15.09 -14.09
C GLY A 308 7.82 -15.50 -15.26
N VAL A 309 8.12 -16.80 -15.42
CA VAL A 309 8.83 -17.31 -16.61
C VAL A 309 8.12 -16.93 -17.91
N LEU A 310 6.80 -16.80 -17.91
CA LEU A 310 6.01 -16.42 -19.07
C LEU A 310 6.16 -14.93 -19.46
N GLU A 311 6.63 -14.08 -18.56
CA GLU A 311 6.90 -12.65 -18.84
C GLU A 311 8.25 -12.42 -19.55
N THR A 312 9.00 -13.50 -19.79
CA THR A 312 10.32 -13.43 -20.41
C THR A 312 10.22 -12.83 -21.81
N ARG A 313 10.87 -11.69 -22.05
CA ARG A 313 10.76 -10.97 -23.33
C ARG A 313 11.02 -11.83 -24.55
N ALA A 314 12.07 -12.64 -24.52
CA ALA A 314 12.42 -13.50 -25.65
C ALA A 314 11.36 -14.58 -25.94
N LEU A 315 10.48 -14.93 -24.99
CA LEU A 315 9.38 -15.85 -25.23
C LEU A 315 8.40 -15.32 -26.27
N MET A 316 8.19 -14.00 -26.34
CA MET A 316 7.29 -13.36 -27.31
C MET A 316 7.68 -13.65 -28.78
N ALA A 317 8.95 -13.93 -29.06
CA ALA A 317 9.39 -14.34 -30.40
C ALA A 317 8.84 -15.72 -30.82
N PHE A 318 8.49 -16.57 -29.86
CA PHE A 318 8.07 -17.95 -30.09
C PHE A 318 6.55 -18.14 -29.97
N ILE A 319 5.84 -17.23 -29.29
CA ILE A 319 4.38 -17.29 -29.12
C ILE A 319 3.63 -17.47 -30.46
N PRO A 320 3.92 -16.73 -31.55
CA PRO A 320 3.21 -16.93 -32.82
C PRO A 320 3.44 -18.30 -33.47
N LYS A 321 4.57 -18.95 -33.22
CA LYS A 321 4.88 -20.30 -33.71
C LYS A 321 4.11 -21.33 -32.89
N ILE A 322 4.12 -21.18 -31.56
CA ILE A 322 3.41 -22.07 -30.62
C ILE A 322 1.89 -21.98 -30.85
N ALA A 323 1.36 -20.77 -31.03
CA ALA A 323 -0.05 -20.54 -31.35
C ALA A 323 -0.47 -21.28 -32.63
N ARG A 324 0.31 -21.18 -33.71
CA ARG A 324 0.01 -21.88 -34.97
C ARG A 324 0.06 -23.40 -34.83
N ALA A 325 1.02 -23.93 -34.09
CA ALA A 325 1.12 -25.37 -33.84
C ALA A 325 -0.05 -25.90 -32.99
N ARG A 326 -0.54 -25.10 -32.04
CA ARG A 326 -1.60 -25.50 -31.10
C ARG A 326 -3.01 -25.24 -31.62
N LEU A 327 -3.25 -24.08 -32.22
CA LEU A 327 -4.58 -23.59 -32.64
C LEU A 327 -4.84 -23.81 -34.14
N GLY A 328 -3.83 -24.18 -34.92
CA GLY A 328 -3.92 -24.28 -36.39
C GLY A 328 -3.94 -22.94 -37.12
N ARG A 329 -3.94 -21.82 -36.40
CA ARG A 329 -3.93 -20.45 -36.92
C ARG A 329 -3.09 -19.51 -36.05
N GLY A 330 -2.86 -18.29 -36.54
CA GLY A 330 -2.28 -17.23 -35.72
C GLY A 330 -3.21 -16.75 -34.61
N LEU A 331 -2.65 -16.00 -33.66
CA LEU A 331 -3.40 -15.35 -32.60
C LEU A 331 -4.37 -14.30 -33.17
N ALA A 332 -5.56 -14.19 -32.57
CA ALA A 332 -6.53 -13.15 -32.91
C ALA A 332 -5.97 -11.74 -32.64
N LEU A 333 -5.27 -11.57 -31.51
CA LEU A 333 -4.48 -10.39 -31.20
C LEU A 333 -2.98 -10.69 -31.37
N PRO A 334 -2.32 -10.14 -32.39
CA PRO A 334 -0.89 -10.34 -32.55
C PRO A 334 -0.11 -9.60 -31.46
N ASN A 335 1.12 -10.05 -31.19
CA ASN A 335 2.05 -9.28 -30.38
C ASN A 335 2.97 -8.42 -31.25
N ILE A 336 3.56 -7.40 -30.65
CA ILE A 336 4.68 -6.63 -31.21
C ILE A 336 5.74 -7.56 -31.82
N ALA A 337 6.32 -7.17 -32.95
CA ALA A 337 7.35 -7.97 -33.60
C ALA A 337 8.59 -8.07 -32.70
N THR A 338 8.99 -9.31 -32.41
CA THR A 338 10.05 -9.63 -31.43
C THR A 338 10.99 -10.68 -32.00
N TRP A 339 12.29 -10.46 -31.84
CA TRP A 339 13.37 -11.27 -32.37
C TRP A 339 14.38 -11.62 -31.28
N TRP A 340 14.56 -12.90 -30.99
CA TRP A 340 15.60 -13.34 -30.07
C TRP A 340 16.94 -13.45 -30.79
N CYS A 341 17.92 -12.65 -30.38
CA CYS A 341 19.24 -12.57 -31.00
C CYS A 341 20.13 -13.81 -30.72
N GLY A 342 19.60 -14.83 -30.04
CA GLY A 342 20.23 -16.14 -29.90
C GLY A 342 20.12 -17.02 -31.16
N GLN A 343 19.27 -16.66 -32.12
CA GLN A 343 19.18 -17.29 -33.43
C GLN A 343 19.90 -16.43 -34.47
N ASP A 344 20.79 -17.04 -35.28
CA ASP A 344 21.65 -16.31 -36.22
C ASP A 344 20.85 -15.42 -37.19
N SER A 345 19.79 -15.95 -37.80
CA SER A 345 18.96 -15.17 -38.75
C SER A 345 18.26 -13.98 -38.09
N GLN A 346 17.79 -14.16 -36.86
CA GLN A 346 17.08 -13.11 -36.13
C GLN A 346 18.05 -12.06 -35.60
N ARG A 347 19.24 -12.49 -35.15
CA ARG A 347 20.34 -11.61 -34.78
C ARG A 347 20.73 -10.70 -35.95
N ASP A 348 20.93 -11.27 -37.12
CA ASP A 348 21.34 -10.54 -38.31
C ASP A 348 20.24 -9.56 -38.75
N HIS A 349 18.97 -9.95 -38.65
CA HIS A 349 17.83 -9.05 -38.89
C HIS A 349 17.82 -7.83 -37.95
N VAL A 350 18.05 -8.03 -36.65
CA VAL A 350 18.12 -6.94 -35.67
C VAL A 350 19.30 -6.01 -35.95
N ILE A 351 20.46 -6.55 -36.34
CA ILE A 351 21.64 -5.75 -36.70
C ILE A 351 21.37 -4.91 -37.96
N THR A 352 20.75 -5.50 -39.00
CA THR A 352 20.45 -4.79 -40.25
C THR A 352 19.43 -3.67 -40.04
N ASN A 353 18.48 -3.84 -39.12
CA ASN A 353 17.39 -2.90 -38.88
C ASN A 353 17.54 -2.12 -37.57
N ILE A 354 18.76 -2.01 -37.04
CA ILE A 354 19.04 -1.57 -35.67
C ILE A 354 18.43 -0.19 -35.32
N GLU A 355 18.31 0.70 -36.30
CA GLU A 355 17.72 2.04 -36.14
C GLU A 355 16.22 2.03 -35.81
N ARG A 356 15.52 0.92 -36.10
CA ARG A 356 14.09 0.73 -35.84
C ARG A 356 13.83 -0.24 -34.68
N MET A 357 14.88 -0.63 -33.96
CA MET A 357 14.81 -1.66 -32.93
C MET A 357 15.04 -1.06 -31.54
N MET A 358 14.24 -1.52 -30.58
CA MET A 358 14.58 -1.44 -29.17
C MET A 358 15.28 -2.74 -28.77
N VAL A 359 16.43 -2.65 -28.11
CA VAL A 359 17.21 -3.82 -27.72
C VAL A 359 17.38 -3.88 -26.20
N GLY A 360 17.04 -5.02 -25.63
CA GLY A 360 17.09 -5.25 -24.18
C GLY A 360 17.57 -6.66 -23.84
N ASP A 361 17.64 -6.92 -22.53
CA ASP A 361 17.90 -8.26 -22.00
C ASP A 361 16.76 -9.22 -22.39
N ALA A 362 17.12 -10.36 -22.97
CA ALA A 362 16.22 -11.43 -23.39
C ALA A 362 15.47 -12.08 -22.22
N PHE A 363 16.10 -12.16 -21.04
CA PHE A 363 15.60 -12.88 -19.86
C PHE A 363 14.94 -11.96 -18.82
N SER A 364 14.86 -10.66 -19.10
CA SER A 364 14.11 -9.74 -18.24
C SER A 364 12.61 -10.05 -18.31
N THR A 365 11.96 -10.00 -17.15
CA THR A 365 10.50 -10.08 -16.99
C THR A 365 9.86 -8.70 -16.92
N ALA A 366 10.65 -7.63 -16.87
CA ALA A 366 10.14 -6.26 -16.93
C ALA A 366 9.69 -5.91 -18.37
N PRO A 367 8.57 -5.20 -18.55
CA PRO A 367 8.17 -4.69 -19.86
C PRO A 367 9.29 -3.86 -20.50
N LEU A 368 9.49 -4.01 -21.81
CA LEU A 368 10.63 -3.41 -22.50
C LEU A 368 10.65 -1.87 -22.36
N MET A 369 9.49 -1.22 -22.50
CA MET A 369 9.35 0.25 -22.40
C MET A 369 9.47 0.78 -20.96
N ALA A 370 9.42 -0.10 -19.96
CA ALA A 370 9.49 0.27 -18.55
C ALA A 370 10.84 -0.11 -17.89
N ASP A 371 11.70 -0.86 -18.58
CA ASP A 371 13.01 -1.25 -18.04
C ASP A 371 14.07 -0.19 -18.37
N PRO A 372 14.67 0.46 -17.37
CA PRO A 372 15.70 1.47 -17.58
C PRO A 372 16.97 0.93 -18.24
N ARG A 373 17.16 -0.40 -18.27
CA ARG A 373 18.29 -1.07 -18.94
C ARG A 373 18.01 -1.34 -20.42
N THR A 374 16.78 -1.17 -20.88
CA THR A 374 16.45 -1.16 -22.31
C THR A 374 17.11 0.07 -22.93
N ARG A 375 17.81 -0.15 -24.04
CA ARG A 375 18.43 0.96 -24.78
C ARG A 375 17.72 1.16 -26.10
N ASP A 376 17.33 2.40 -26.34
CA ASP A 376 16.73 2.85 -27.59
C ASP A 376 17.78 3.57 -28.45
N PHE A 377 17.68 3.38 -29.76
CA PHE A 377 18.65 3.89 -30.73
C PHE A 377 18.41 5.33 -31.14
N SER A 378 17.16 5.80 -31.13
CA SER A 378 16.83 7.16 -31.60
C SER A 378 17.23 8.29 -30.65
N GLU A 379 17.56 7.99 -29.39
CA GLU A 379 17.91 8.99 -28.36
C GLU A 379 19.41 9.32 -28.28
N ILE A 380 20.28 8.61 -29.01
CA ILE A 380 21.74 8.69 -28.82
C ILE A 380 22.39 9.40 -30.02
N SER A 381 22.90 10.61 -29.79
CA SER A 381 23.61 11.44 -30.78
C SER A 381 25.03 10.97 -31.14
N ASP A 382 25.47 9.81 -30.61
CA ASP A 382 26.81 9.25 -30.82
C ASP A 382 26.83 8.29 -32.02
N VAL A 383 27.53 8.69 -33.07
CA VAL A 383 27.69 7.98 -34.35
C VAL A 383 28.41 6.62 -34.19
N SER A 384 29.13 6.39 -33.09
CA SER A 384 29.86 5.13 -32.82
C SER A 384 29.00 4.02 -32.19
N TYR A 385 27.83 4.37 -31.65
CA TYR A 385 26.96 3.49 -30.89
C TYR A 385 26.33 2.33 -31.71
N PRO A 386 25.89 2.52 -32.97
CA PRO A 386 25.45 1.43 -33.87
C PRO A 386 26.45 0.29 -33.99
N GLN A 387 27.73 0.64 -34.19
CA GLN A 387 28.81 -0.32 -34.32
C GLN A 387 29.03 -1.09 -33.01
N HIS A 388 29.01 -0.38 -31.86
CA HIS A 388 29.17 -0.99 -30.55
C HIS A 388 28.04 -1.96 -30.19
N LEU A 389 26.77 -1.58 -30.40
CA LEU A 389 25.66 -2.49 -30.12
C LEU A 389 25.66 -3.67 -31.10
N ALA A 390 25.91 -3.44 -32.40
CA ALA A 390 26.03 -4.54 -33.36
C ALA A 390 27.12 -5.54 -32.95
N ASN A 391 28.27 -5.07 -32.46
CA ASN A 391 29.32 -5.93 -31.91
C ASN A 391 28.86 -6.66 -30.64
N LYS A 392 28.15 -5.99 -29.73
CA LYS A 392 27.58 -6.61 -28.53
C LYS A 392 26.54 -7.68 -28.87
N ILE A 393 25.70 -7.45 -29.88
CA ILE A 393 24.72 -8.42 -30.38
C ILE A 393 25.44 -9.62 -31.02
N LYS A 394 26.54 -9.40 -31.74
CA LYS A 394 27.36 -10.50 -32.28
C LYS A 394 28.01 -11.35 -31.18
N THR A 395 28.54 -10.75 -30.12
CA THR A 395 29.25 -11.48 -29.05
C THR A 395 28.30 -12.10 -28.03
N SER A 396 27.17 -11.44 -27.72
CA SER A 396 26.28 -11.78 -26.61
C SER A 396 24.80 -11.90 -27.01
N GLY A 397 24.51 -12.11 -28.30
CA GLY A 397 23.14 -12.11 -28.84
C GLY A 397 22.17 -13.06 -28.13
N HIS A 398 22.66 -14.16 -27.58
CA HIS A 398 21.82 -15.10 -26.82
C HIS A 398 21.19 -14.52 -25.55
N ASN A 399 21.75 -13.44 -24.99
CA ASN A 399 21.18 -12.70 -23.85
C ASN A 399 20.37 -11.47 -24.28
N LEU A 400 20.17 -11.26 -25.59
CA LEU A 400 19.54 -10.05 -26.12
C LEU A 400 18.31 -10.38 -26.96
N VAL A 401 17.35 -9.46 -26.92
CA VAL A 401 16.15 -9.49 -27.73
C VAL A 401 15.97 -8.13 -28.39
N GLY A 402 15.60 -8.14 -29.67
CA GLY A 402 15.18 -6.95 -30.41
C GLY A 402 13.65 -6.94 -30.51
N GLN A 403 13.03 -5.78 -30.31
CA GLN A 403 11.62 -5.53 -30.57
C GLN A 403 11.47 -4.30 -31.46
N GLU A 404 10.47 -4.30 -32.34
CA GLU A 404 10.24 -3.16 -33.21
C GLU A 404 9.88 -1.92 -32.39
N ALA A 405 10.47 -0.77 -32.72
CA ALA A 405 10.11 0.50 -32.10
C ALA A 405 8.74 0.97 -32.62
N VAL A 406 7.67 0.61 -31.91
CA VAL A 406 6.30 0.92 -32.30
C VAL A 406 5.91 2.36 -31.97
N THR A 407 5.22 3.00 -32.91
CA THR A 407 4.45 4.22 -32.64
C THR A 407 3.01 3.83 -32.36
N LEU A 408 2.57 4.06 -31.12
CA LEU A 408 1.21 3.74 -30.67
C LEU A 408 0.24 4.88 -30.99
N SER A 409 -1.05 4.56 -31.04
CA SER A 409 -2.13 5.54 -31.15
C SER A 409 -2.07 6.59 -30.04
N THR A 410 -2.56 7.79 -30.35
CA THR A 410 -2.69 8.89 -29.41
C THR A 410 -4.08 8.95 -28.80
N THR A 411 -4.19 9.51 -27.60
CA THR A 411 -5.45 9.84 -26.93
C THR A 411 -5.41 11.29 -26.43
N PRO A 412 -6.53 12.00 -26.36
CA PRO A 412 -6.55 13.35 -25.79
C PRO A 412 -6.16 13.33 -24.32
N ALA A 413 -5.20 14.19 -23.96
CA ALA A 413 -4.80 14.47 -22.59
C ALA A 413 -4.94 15.96 -22.29
N TRP A 414 -5.28 16.30 -21.04
CA TRP A 414 -5.31 17.69 -20.60
C TRP A 414 -3.92 18.12 -20.10
N ASP A 415 -3.35 19.14 -20.73
CA ASP A 415 -2.01 19.66 -20.46
C ASP A 415 -1.96 21.17 -20.61
N ASP A 416 -1.45 21.88 -19.61
CA ASP A 416 -1.35 23.36 -19.57
C ASP A 416 -2.62 24.10 -20.06
N GLY A 417 -3.79 23.62 -19.62
CA GLY A 417 -5.08 24.20 -19.95
C GLY A 417 -5.60 23.90 -21.36
N LYS A 418 -4.98 22.94 -22.09
CA LYS A 418 -5.35 22.56 -23.45
C LYS A 418 -5.48 21.05 -23.58
N MET A 419 -6.26 20.60 -24.57
CA MET A 419 -6.26 19.20 -25.00
C MET A 419 -5.15 18.96 -26.02
N VAL A 420 -4.29 17.99 -25.74
CA VAL A 420 -3.18 17.58 -26.61
C VAL A 420 -3.24 16.09 -26.87
N ALA A 421 -2.90 15.66 -28.09
CA ALA A 421 -2.84 14.25 -28.43
C ALA A 421 -1.53 13.65 -27.89
N ARG A 422 -1.62 12.60 -27.06
CA ARG A 422 -0.45 11.94 -26.46
C ARG A 422 -0.51 10.43 -26.71
N PRO A 423 0.61 9.78 -27.05
CA PRO A 423 0.66 8.32 -27.20
C PRO A 423 0.19 7.59 -25.93
N MET A 424 -0.48 6.46 -26.11
CA MET A 424 -1.01 5.68 -24.99
C MET A 424 -0.87 4.17 -25.17
N CYS A 425 -0.89 3.45 -24.04
CA CYS A 425 -1.16 2.02 -23.99
C CYS A 425 -2.19 1.72 -22.89
N ILE A 426 -2.89 0.60 -23.03
CA ILE A 426 -3.91 0.15 -22.07
C ILE A 426 -3.45 -1.14 -21.41
N ARG A 427 -3.51 -1.17 -20.09
CA ARG A 427 -3.37 -2.38 -19.30
C ARG A 427 -4.77 -2.91 -18.93
N ILE A 428 -5.05 -4.12 -19.39
CA ILE A 428 -6.31 -4.84 -19.15
C ILE A 428 -6.03 -6.01 -18.24
N SER A 429 -6.87 -6.22 -17.23
CA SER A 429 -6.71 -7.30 -16.26
C SER A 429 -7.85 -8.32 -16.37
N MET A 430 -7.53 -9.57 -16.09
CA MET A 430 -8.43 -10.72 -16.25
C MET A 430 -8.32 -11.63 -15.04
N VAL A 431 -9.40 -12.31 -14.70
CA VAL A 431 -9.46 -13.32 -13.62
C VAL A 431 -10.04 -14.62 -14.14
N ARG A 432 -9.52 -15.74 -13.64
CA ARG A 432 -10.09 -17.05 -13.88
C ARG A 432 -11.35 -17.20 -13.03
N THR A 433 -12.40 -17.74 -13.62
CA THR A 433 -13.68 -18.10 -13.01
C THR A 433 -13.97 -19.56 -13.31
N GLU A 434 -15.08 -20.10 -12.79
CA GLU A 434 -15.50 -21.48 -13.09
C GLU A 434 -15.86 -21.68 -14.58
N ASP A 435 -16.38 -20.63 -15.22
CA ASP A 435 -16.84 -20.66 -16.61
C ASP A 435 -15.76 -20.22 -17.63
N GLY A 436 -14.54 -19.94 -17.17
CA GLY A 436 -13.43 -19.46 -18.01
C GLY A 436 -12.85 -18.13 -17.54
N TRP A 437 -12.30 -17.34 -18.47
CA TRP A 437 -11.69 -16.04 -18.15
C TRP A 437 -12.72 -14.91 -18.18
N ALA A 438 -12.76 -14.11 -17.12
CA ALA A 438 -13.48 -12.85 -17.10
C ALA A 438 -12.52 -11.68 -17.31
N VAL A 439 -12.84 -10.85 -18.31
CA VAL A 439 -12.08 -9.63 -18.65
C VAL A 439 -12.71 -8.45 -17.93
N MET A 440 -11.91 -7.69 -17.17
CA MET A 440 -12.40 -6.47 -16.53
C MET A 440 -12.91 -5.48 -17.60
N PRO A 441 -14.17 -5.01 -17.59
CA PRO A 441 -14.71 -4.13 -18.63
C PRO A 441 -14.23 -2.68 -18.43
N GLY A 442 -12.94 -2.47 -18.65
CA GLY A 442 -12.19 -1.26 -18.36
C GLY A 442 -10.74 -1.60 -18.05
N GLY A 443 -10.00 -0.62 -17.54
CA GLY A 443 -8.58 -0.79 -17.37
C GLY A 443 -7.87 0.46 -16.92
N TYR A 444 -6.56 0.39 -17.04
CA TYR A 444 -5.64 1.42 -16.66
C TYR A 444 -4.84 1.81 -17.91
N ALA A 445 -4.98 3.04 -18.38
CA ALA A 445 -4.22 3.53 -19.53
C ALA A 445 -3.01 4.34 -19.05
N ARG A 446 -1.85 4.13 -19.66
CA ARG A 446 -0.69 5.03 -19.51
C ARG A 446 -0.64 5.97 -20.70
N ILE A 447 -0.38 7.23 -20.41
CA ILE A 447 -0.28 8.32 -21.38
C ILE A 447 1.11 8.93 -21.23
N SER A 448 1.80 9.10 -22.36
CA SER A 448 3.14 9.69 -22.38
C SER A 448 3.13 11.16 -21.92
N ALA A 449 4.21 11.59 -21.26
CA ALA A 449 4.44 12.98 -20.89
C ALA A 449 4.70 13.90 -22.10
N GLY A 450 5.05 13.30 -23.25
CA GLY A 450 5.40 14.01 -24.47
C GLY A 450 4.85 13.30 -25.71
N ASP A 451 5.34 13.70 -26.88
CA ASP A 451 4.89 13.13 -28.16
C ASP A 451 5.56 11.78 -28.46
N ASP A 452 6.53 11.38 -27.63
CA ASP A 452 7.21 10.12 -27.76
C ASP A 452 6.46 9.00 -27.01
N ALA A 453 6.01 7.98 -27.75
CA ALA A 453 5.40 6.77 -27.19
C ALA A 453 6.35 6.01 -26.25
N LYS A 454 7.65 6.30 -26.30
CA LYS A 454 8.68 5.69 -25.47
C LYS A 454 8.77 6.30 -24.07
N ALA A 455 8.13 7.45 -23.83
CA ALA A 455 7.99 8.08 -22.52
C ALA A 455 6.73 7.63 -21.73
N LEU A 456 6.21 6.43 -22.02
CA LEU A 456 5.10 5.82 -21.28
C LEU A 456 5.49 5.35 -19.86
N ALA A 457 6.77 5.34 -19.52
CA ALA A 457 7.22 5.04 -18.16
C ALA A 457 6.82 6.18 -17.20
N MET A 458 6.08 5.87 -16.14
CA MET A 458 5.66 6.87 -15.13
C MET A 458 6.83 7.63 -14.50
N GLN A 459 7.99 6.98 -14.36
CA GLN A 459 9.21 7.62 -13.85
C GLN A 459 9.71 8.78 -14.75
N ARG A 460 9.29 8.82 -16.01
CA ARG A 460 9.61 9.89 -16.98
C ARG A 460 8.46 10.92 -17.12
N GLY A 461 7.52 10.97 -16.18
CA GLY A 461 6.46 11.98 -16.11
C GLY A 461 5.13 11.61 -16.80
N GLY A 462 4.94 10.34 -17.18
CA GLY A 462 3.69 9.87 -17.79
C GLY A 462 2.46 10.01 -16.88
N LYS A 463 1.30 10.26 -17.48
CA LYS A 463 -0.01 10.33 -16.81
C LYS A 463 -0.74 8.99 -16.89
N VAL A 464 -1.74 8.79 -16.05
CA VAL A 464 -2.57 7.57 -16.02
C VAL A 464 -4.04 7.91 -16.18
N ALA A 465 -4.73 7.26 -17.11
CA ALA A 465 -6.15 7.49 -17.39
C ALA A 465 -6.99 6.27 -16.99
N ASP A 466 -8.24 6.54 -16.60
CA ASP A 466 -9.30 5.53 -16.56
C ASP A 466 -9.68 5.12 -17.99
N VAL A 467 -10.07 3.86 -18.18
CA VAL A 467 -10.57 3.34 -19.45
C VAL A 467 -12.05 3.02 -19.32
N TRP A 468 -12.87 3.75 -20.06
CA TRP A 468 -14.32 3.59 -20.09
C TRP A 468 -14.72 2.68 -21.24
N VAL A 469 -15.30 1.53 -20.91
CA VAL A 469 -16.03 0.71 -21.86
C VAL A 469 -17.48 1.15 -21.83
N THR A 470 -17.98 1.65 -22.96
CA THR A 470 -19.33 2.22 -23.08
C THR A 470 -20.22 1.37 -23.96
N SER A 471 -21.48 1.19 -23.55
CA SER A 471 -22.51 0.55 -24.33
C SER A 471 -23.49 1.58 -24.92
N PRO A 472 -24.00 1.38 -26.15
CA PRO A 472 -25.17 2.11 -26.64
C PRO A 472 -26.45 1.77 -25.85
N ARG A 473 -26.47 0.68 -25.07
CA ARG A 473 -27.61 0.23 -24.28
C ARG A 473 -27.37 0.43 -22.79
N GLN A 474 -28.45 0.37 -21.99
CA GLN A 474 -28.32 0.44 -20.54
C GLN A 474 -27.53 -0.76 -20.01
N VAL A 475 -26.44 -0.48 -19.32
CA VAL A 475 -25.57 -1.50 -18.72
C VAL A 475 -26.07 -1.93 -17.35
N LYS A 476 -25.77 -3.18 -16.97
CA LYS A 476 -26.00 -3.66 -15.60
C LYS A 476 -25.11 -2.89 -14.62
N THR A 477 -25.61 -2.66 -13.42
CA THR A 477 -24.88 -2.01 -12.32
C THR A 477 -24.65 -3.00 -11.17
N PRO A 478 -23.77 -4.01 -11.34
CA PRO A 478 -23.40 -4.87 -10.24
C PRO A 478 -22.79 -4.04 -9.10
N SER A 479 -23.02 -4.47 -7.87
CA SER A 479 -22.48 -3.85 -6.66
C SER A 479 -21.85 -4.94 -5.81
N LEU A 480 -20.64 -4.72 -5.28
CA LEU A 480 -20.04 -5.67 -4.34
C LEU A 480 -20.91 -5.94 -3.10
N LEU A 481 -21.84 -5.04 -2.79
CA LEU A 481 -22.79 -5.19 -1.69
C LEU A 481 -24.00 -6.07 -2.04
N SER A 482 -24.23 -6.39 -3.32
CA SER A 482 -25.32 -7.28 -3.75
C SER A 482 -24.90 -8.74 -3.55
N VAL A 483 -24.77 -9.15 -2.29
CA VAL A 483 -24.60 -10.56 -1.94
C VAL A 483 -25.94 -11.28 -2.10
N SER A 484 -25.92 -12.51 -2.61
CA SER A 484 -27.12 -13.36 -2.67
C SER A 484 -27.77 -13.46 -1.27
N PRO A 485 -29.10 -13.31 -1.15
CA PRO A 485 -29.81 -13.35 0.13
C PRO A 485 -29.68 -14.69 0.89
N THR A 486 -29.12 -15.72 0.25
CA THR A 486 -28.87 -17.05 0.81
C THR A 486 -27.44 -17.26 1.32
N ALA A 487 -26.52 -16.30 1.13
CA ALA A 487 -25.16 -16.43 1.63
C ALA A 487 -25.14 -16.29 3.16
N ILE A 488 -24.66 -17.33 3.86
CA ILE A 488 -24.41 -17.26 5.30
C ILE A 488 -23.23 -16.31 5.50
N PRO A 489 -23.36 -15.19 6.23
CA PRO A 489 -22.24 -14.31 6.49
C PRO A 489 -21.19 -15.06 7.31
N HIS A 490 -19.99 -15.21 6.75
CA HIS A 490 -18.81 -15.65 7.50
C HIS A 490 -18.37 -14.53 8.43
N SER A 491 -19.02 -14.40 9.58
CA SER A 491 -18.59 -13.50 10.65
C SER A 491 -17.47 -14.16 11.44
N LEU A 492 -16.22 -13.75 11.22
CA LEU A 492 -15.12 -14.09 12.11
C LEU A 492 -15.32 -13.32 13.43
N PRO A 493 -15.59 -13.99 14.58
CA PRO A 493 -15.88 -13.31 15.85
C PRO A 493 -14.72 -12.46 16.36
N HIS A 494 -13.50 -12.77 15.90
CA HIS A 494 -12.29 -11.97 16.08
C HIS A 494 -11.62 -11.90 14.71
N ALA A 495 -11.64 -10.72 14.07
CA ALA A 495 -10.85 -10.51 12.87
C ALA A 495 -9.39 -10.86 13.19
N LEU A 496 -8.82 -11.81 12.45
CA LEU A 496 -7.44 -12.24 12.67
C LEU A 496 -6.52 -11.02 12.60
N LEU A 497 -5.81 -10.78 13.70
CA LEU A 497 -4.89 -9.67 13.85
C LEU A 497 -3.45 -10.21 13.87
N PRO A 498 -2.69 -10.04 12.79
CA PRO A 498 -1.28 -10.39 12.76
C PRO A 498 -0.52 -9.68 13.89
N SER A 499 0.45 -10.36 14.50
CA SER A 499 1.20 -9.83 15.65
C SER A 499 1.89 -8.50 15.31
N ARG A 500 2.47 -8.41 14.11
CA ARG A 500 3.07 -7.16 13.61
C ARG A 500 2.07 -6.02 13.41
N ALA A 501 0.86 -6.32 12.95
CA ALA A 501 -0.18 -5.30 12.83
C ALA A 501 -0.61 -4.78 14.21
N ALA A 502 -0.69 -5.68 15.20
CA ALA A 502 -0.91 -5.30 16.59
C ALA A 502 0.25 -4.45 17.16
N ASP A 503 1.50 -4.77 16.80
CA ASP A 503 2.68 -4.02 17.23
C ASP A 503 2.67 -2.59 16.68
N ASN A 504 2.38 -2.43 15.38
CA ASN A 504 2.25 -1.10 14.77
C ASN A 504 1.12 -0.29 15.41
N LEU A 505 -0.03 -0.91 15.75
CA LEU A 505 -1.12 -0.23 16.46
C LEU A 505 -0.71 0.18 17.88
N PHE A 506 -0.02 -0.70 18.59
CA PHE A 506 0.48 -0.43 19.93
C PHE A 506 1.45 0.76 19.92
N TRP A 507 2.45 0.75 19.02
CA TRP A 507 3.41 1.82 18.87
C TRP A 507 2.81 3.13 18.37
N LEU A 508 1.86 3.07 17.43
CA LEU A 508 1.15 4.26 16.96
C LEU A 508 0.52 5.04 18.13
N GLY A 509 -0.17 4.33 19.04
CA GLY A 509 -0.77 4.97 20.21
C GLY A 509 0.26 5.65 21.11
N ARG A 510 1.40 4.99 21.32
CA ARG A 510 2.53 5.54 22.10
C ARG A 510 3.14 6.77 21.45
N TYR A 511 3.39 6.73 20.14
CA TYR A 511 4.00 7.83 19.41
C TYR A 511 3.13 9.07 19.36
N VAL A 512 1.82 8.91 19.14
CA VAL A 512 0.85 10.01 19.18
C VAL A 512 0.80 10.62 20.59
N GLU A 513 0.75 9.78 21.63
CA GLU A 513 0.74 10.25 23.02
C GLU A 513 2.02 10.99 23.41
N ARG A 514 3.18 10.47 23.01
CA ARG A 514 4.49 11.12 23.23
C ARG A 514 4.54 12.50 22.58
N SER A 515 3.99 12.62 21.38
CA SER A 515 3.88 13.89 20.68
C SER A 515 2.95 14.86 21.40
N GLU A 516 1.77 14.40 21.83
CA GLU A 516 0.81 15.20 22.60
C GLU A 516 1.45 15.76 23.88
N GLN A 517 2.16 14.92 24.64
CA GLN A 517 2.82 15.32 25.88
C GLN A 517 3.91 16.37 25.63
N ASN A 518 4.76 16.16 24.62
CA ASN A 518 5.80 17.13 24.26
C ASN A 518 5.21 18.47 23.80
N MET A 519 4.11 18.46 23.04
CA MET A 519 3.38 19.68 22.67
C MET A 519 2.84 20.42 23.91
N ARG A 520 2.30 19.71 24.90
CA ARG A 520 1.80 20.35 26.14
C ARG A 520 2.92 20.99 26.94
N LEU A 521 4.05 20.31 27.11
CA LEU A 521 5.23 20.86 27.77
C LEU A 521 5.76 22.09 27.03
N PHE A 522 5.85 22.02 25.70
CA PHE A 522 6.32 23.12 24.86
C PHE A 522 5.39 24.34 24.94
N ARG A 523 4.07 24.11 24.92
CA ARG A 523 3.09 25.19 25.12
C ARG A 523 3.26 25.85 26.49
N ALA A 524 3.42 25.06 27.56
CA ALA A 524 3.61 25.58 28.92
C ALA A 524 4.91 26.39 29.05
N TYR A 525 5.98 25.96 28.39
CA TYR A 525 7.25 26.70 28.34
C TYR A 525 7.10 28.03 27.61
N PHE A 526 6.62 28.03 26.36
CA PHE A 526 6.52 29.25 25.56
C PHE A 526 5.48 30.22 26.07
N ALA A 527 4.40 29.76 26.70
CA ALA A 527 3.44 30.65 27.36
C ALA A 527 4.13 31.55 28.39
N ARG A 528 5.03 30.99 29.22
CA ARG A 528 5.79 31.75 30.22
C ARG A 528 6.78 32.72 29.59
N ILE A 529 7.48 32.31 28.54
CA ILE A 529 8.39 33.20 27.79
C ILE A 529 7.61 34.37 27.18
N CYS A 530 6.41 34.12 26.63
CA CYS A 530 5.54 35.17 26.08
C CYS A 530 5.00 36.12 27.16
N ASP A 531 4.82 35.63 28.39
CA ASP A 531 4.44 36.46 29.55
C ASP A 531 5.61 37.32 30.09
N GLY A 532 6.78 37.28 29.44
CA GLY A 532 7.96 38.09 29.78
C GLY A 532 8.92 37.46 30.78
N VAL A 533 8.76 36.16 31.08
CA VAL A 533 9.67 35.38 31.94
C VAL A 533 10.95 35.03 31.17
N ASP A 534 12.12 35.17 31.79
CA ASP A 534 13.40 34.87 31.12
C ASP A 534 13.59 33.34 30.97
N HIS A 535 14.26 32.90 29.91
CA HIS A 535 14.62 31.49 29.71
C HIS A 535 15.44 30.90 30.86
N SER A 536 16.18 31.75 31.58
CA SER A 536 17.02 31.40 32.73
C SER A 536 16.27 31.38 34.07
N ASP A 537 14.99 31.74 34.12
CA ASP A 537 14.20 31.66 35.33
C ASP A 537 13.97 30.21 35.77
N VAL A 538 13.61 30.05 37.06
CA VAL A 538 13.54 28.75 37.74
C VAL A 538 12.63 27.76 37.02
N ILE A 539 11.43 28.17 36.61
CA ILE A 539 10.44 27.27 35.98
C ILE A 539 10.76 26.95 34.52
N PRO A 540 11.08 27.91 33.63
CA PRO A 540 11.55 27.60 32.28
C PRO A 540 12.77 26.67 32.28
N THR A 541 13.75 26.92 33.15
CA THR A 541 14.92 26.05 33.32
C THR A 541 14.54 24.66 33.80
N PHE A 542 13.65 24.57 34.81
CA PHE A 542 13.12 23.30 35.30
C PHE A 542 12.42 22.50 34.21
N ILE A 543 11.51 23.11 33.45
CA ILE A 543 10.80 22.46 32.33
C ILE A 543 11.81 21.91 31.33
N ARG A 544 12.78 22.73 30.92
CA ARG A 544 13.76 22.35 29.92
C ARG A 544 14.65 21.21 30.40
N ASP A 545 15.25 21.34 31.57
CA ASP A 545 16.29 20.44 32.05
C ASP A 545 15.71 19.13 32.58
N GLN A 546 14.57 19.18 33.28
CA GLN A 546 13.96 18.01 33.92
C GLN A 546 12.92 17.32 33.05
N LEU A 547 12.20 18.03 32.18
CA LEU A 547 11.08 17.49 31.41
C LEU A 547 11.32 17.44 29.90
N MET A 548 12.27 18.24 29.37
CA MET A 548 12.60 18.27 27.94
C MET A 548 14.03 17.81 27.62
N ALA A 549 14.71 17.14 28.56
CA ALA A 549 16.08 16.62 28.37
C ALA A 549 17.11 17.67 27.92
N GLY A 550 16.98 18.91 28.40
CA GLY A 550 17.95 19.99 28.18
C GLY A 550 17.98 20.55 26.75
N VAL A 551 16.93 20.33 25.95
CA VAL A 551 16.84 20.84 24.56
C VAL A 551 17.05 22.36 24.53
N GLU A 552 17.76 22.83 23.49
CA GLU A 552 17.99 24.27 23.31
C GLU A 552 16.67 25.06 23.29
N PRO A 553 16.65 26.29 23.83
CA PRO A 553 15.45 27.15 23.87
C PRO A 553 15.14 27.76 22.49
N LYS A 554 15.11 26.92 21.45
CA LYS A 554 14.82 27.28 20.06
C LYS A 554 13.55 26.54 19.62
N ALA A 555 12.64 27.26 18.96
CA ALA A 555 11.36 26.70 18.53
C ALA A 555 11.53 25.46 17.63
N SER A 556 12.49 25.48 16.69
CA SER A 556 12.77 24.34 15.81
C SER A 556 13.33 23.12 16.53
N ALA A 557 14.32 23.29 17.42
CA ALA A 557 14.92 22.20 18.18
C ALA A 557 13.90 21.46 19.06
N ILE A 558 12.94 22.21 19.63
CA ILE A 558 11.86 21.61 20.43
C ILE A 558 10.72 21.08 19.54
N ALA A 559 10.47 21.68 18.36
CA ALA A 559 9.51 21.16 17.40
C ALA A 559 9.83 19.74 16.95
N ALA A 560 11.12 19.43 16.76
CA ALA A 560 11.58 18.07 16.45
C ALA A 560 11.13 17.02 17.49
N ARG A 561 10.99 17.39 18.77
CA ARG A 561 10.61 16.47 19.85
C ARG A 561 9.19 15.91 19.74
N PHE A 562 8.27 16.64 19.11
CA PHE A 562 6.95 16.12 18.79
C PHE A 562 6.77 15.83 17.30
N GLY A 563 7.61 16.38 16.42
CA GLY A 563 7.65 16.04 15.00
C GLY A 563 8.12 14.59 14.75
N GLU A 564 9.25 14.19 15.33
CA GLU A 564 9.81 12.85 15.13
C GLU A 564 8.85 11.72 15.53
N PRO A 565 8.19 11.74 16.71
CA PRO A 565 7.26 10.69 17.05
C PRO A 565 6.00 10.74 16.16
N LEU A 566 5.53 11.91 15.69
CA LEU A 566 4.45 11.96 14.70
C LEU A 566 4.84 11.32 13.36
N GLU A 567 6.08 11.47 12.92
CA GLU A 567 6.58 10.79 11.73
C GLU A 567 6.61 9.26 11.94
N LEU A 568 7.09 8.80 13.09
CA LEU A 568 7.05 7.37 13.45
C LEU A 568 5.60 6.84 13.56
N ALA A 569 4.68 7.65 14.09
CA ALA A 569 3.25 7.35 14.11
C ALA A 569 2.70 7.16 12.70
N LEU A 570 2.98 8.09 11.78
CA LEU A 570 2.55 7.98 10.38
C LEU A 570 3.16 6.77 9.68
N GLN A 571 4.43 6.46 9.96
CA GLN A 571 5.08 5.25 9.43
C GLN A 571 4.36 3.99 9.93
N ALA A 572 4.11 3.87 11.24
CA ALA A 572 3.41 2.74 11.83
C ALA A 572 1.99 2.60 11.25
N ALA A 573 1.22 3.71 11.19
CA ALA A 573 -0.12 3.74 10.61
C ALA A 573 -0.15 3.35 9.13
N SER A 574 0.86 3.76 8.36
CA SER A 574 0.96 3.44 6.94
C SER A 574 1.12 1.93 6.69
N ARG A 575 1.75 1.18 7.62
CA ARG A 575 1.89 -0.29 7.53
C ARG A 575 0.61 -1.07 7.81
N ILE A 576 -0.42 -0.39 8.29
CA ILE A 576 -1.73 -0.94 8.69
C ILE A 576 -2.87 -0.08 8.13
N SER A 577 -2.63 0.53 6.96
CA SER A 577 -3.56 1.46 6.32
C SER A 577 -4.90 0.82 5.95
N ASP A 578 -4.94 -0.50 5.78
CA ASP A 578 -6.15 -1.30 5.58
C ASP A 578 -7.09 -1.30 6.81
N ARG A 579 -6.57 -0.93 8.00
CA ARG A 579 -7.30 -0.94 9.29
C ARG A 579 -7.74 0.45 9.76
N PHE A 580 -7.39 1.50 9.04
CA PHE A 580 -7.77 2.87 9.38
C PHE A 580 -8.91 3.37 8.48
N SER A 581 -9.74 4.25 9.05
CA SER A 581 -10.64 5.05 8.23
C SER A 581 -9.81 6.02 7.37
N PRO A 582 -10.25 6.32 6.13
CA PRO A 582 -9.60 7.34 5.30
C PRO A 582 -9.42 8.67 6.05
N ASP A 583 -10.47 9.12 6.76
CA ASP A 583 -10.44 10.37 7.54
C ASP A 583 -9.39 10.35 8.66
N GLY A 584 -9.24 9.22 9.36
CA GLY A 584 -8.23 9.09 10.41
C GLY A 584 -6.80 9.17 9.86
N MET A 585 -6.54 8.50 8.73
CA MET A 585 -5.25 8.60 8.04
C MET A 585 -4.98 10.01 7.52
N MET A 586 -6.00 10.68 6.97
CA MET A 586 -5.89 12.04 6.46
C MET A 586 -5.60 13.04 7.59
N ALA A 587 -6.27 12.92 8.73
CA ALA A 587 -6.02 13.74 9.91
C ALA A 587 -4.58 13.57 10.43
N LEU A 588 -4.06 12.34 10.47
CA LEU A 588 -2.68 12.08 10.87
C LEU A 588 -1.66 12.66 9.88
N ARG A 589 -1.88 12.51 8.57
CA ARG A 589 -1.02 13.11 7.54
C ARG A 589 -1.00 14.63 7.63
N GLY A 590 -2.16 15.26 7.75
CA GLY A 590 -2.27 16.71 7.91
C GLY A 590 -1.56 17.22 9.16
N LEU A 591 -1.73 16.53 10.28
CA LEU A 591 -1.03 16.82 11.54
C LEU A 591 0.50 16.75 11.39
N VAL A 592 1.02 15.70 10.74
CA VAL A 592 2.46 15.54 10.50
C VAL A 592 2.99 16.63 9.56
N GLN A 593 2.23 16.97 8.52
CA GLN A 593 2.58 18.04 7.58
C GLN A 593 2.64 19.40 8.28
N ASP A 594 1.64 19.74 9.09
CA ASP A 594 1.60 21.00 9.84
C ASP A 594 2.72 21.07 10.89
N ALA A 595 3.06 19.95 11.53
CA ALA A 595 4.21 19.87 12.43
C ALA A 595 5.55 20.10 11.69
N LYS A 596 5.72 19.51 10.50
CA LYS A 596 6.89 19.76 9.63
C LYS A 596 6.99 21.20 9.15
N MET A 597 5.86 21.85 8.87
CA MET A 597 5.85 23.25 8.49
C MET A 597 6.35 24.15 9.64
N LEU A 598 6.02 23.82 10.88
CA LEU A 598 6.50 24.54 12.07
C LEU A 598 8.03 24.46 12.22
N ASP A 599 8.63 23.31 11.90
CA ASP A 599 10.09 23.13 11.92
C ASP A 599 10.80 23.97 10.84
N ARG A 600 10.19 24.09 9.66
CA ARG A 600 10.78 24.78 8.50
C ARG A 600 10.55 26.29 8.48
N GLN A 601 9.46 26.78 9.08
CA GLN A 601 9.13 28.21 9.11
C GLN A 601 9.76 28.87 10.34
N HIS A 602 10.39 30.04 10.16
CA HIS A 602 10.74 30.91 11.29
C HIS A 602 9.44 31.51 11.86
N VAL A 603 8.84 30.82 12.84
CA VAL A 603 7.71 31.34 13.60
C VAL A 603 8.25 32.27 14.68
N GLN A 604 7.64 33.46 14.82
CA GLN A 604 7.97 34.35 15.92
C GLN A 604 7.65 33.67 17.26
N LEU A 605 8.47 33.91 18.28
CA LEU A 605 8.31 33.25 19.58
C LEU A 605 6.91 33.49 20.19
N GLU A 606 6.35 34.68 19.98
CA GLU A 606 5.03 35.10 20.46
C GLU A 606 3.87 34.28 19.85
N ASP A 607 4.01 33.81 18.61
CA ASP A 607 2.98 33.02 17.93
C ASP A 607 3.08 31.51 18.24
N THR A 608 4.17 31.08 18.86
CA THR A 608 4.50 29.66 19.08
C THR A 608 3.41 28.94 19.91
N PRO A 609 2.93 29.46 21.05
CA PRO A 609 1.84 28.84 21.82
C PRO A 609 0.53 28.65 21.02
N VAL A 610 0.22 29.58 20.12
CA VAL A 610 -0.99 29.53 19.27
C VAL A 610 -0.87 28.40 18.25
N GLN A 611 0.29 28.27 17.61
CA GLN A 611 0.55 27.19 16.66
C GLN A 611 0.52 25.81 17.33
N ILE A 612 1.15 25.66 18.49
CA ILE A 612 1.11 24.41 19.25
C ILE A 612 -0.33 24.07 19.68
N SER A 613 -1.11 25.08 20.08
CA SER A 613 -2.51 24.87 20.43
C SER A 613 -3.35 24.40 19.24
N ARG A 614 -3.01 24.83 18.01
CA ARG A 614 -3.61 24.29 16.78
C ARG A 614 -3.24 22.82 16.58
N LEU A 615 -1.97 22.45 16.73
CA LEU A 615 -1.52 21.06 16.63
C LEU A 615 -2.16 20.16 17.70
N LEU A 616 -2.29 20.63 18.94
CA LEU A 616 -2.97 19.90 20.01
C LEU A 616 -4.44 19.63 19.70
N ARG A 617 -5.15 20.58 19.07
CA ARG A 617 -6.52 20.37 18.59
C ARG A 617 -6.57 19.32 17.49
N GLN A 618 -5.60 19.30 16.57
CA GLN A 618 -5.51 18.30 15.51
C GLN A 618 -5.20 16.90 16.04
N VAL A 619 -4.24 16.76 16.98
CA VAL A 619 -3.96 15.49 17.69
C VAL A 619 -5.23 14.98 18.38
N THR A 620 -5.93 15.86 19.09
CA THR A 620 -7.19 15.52 19.76
C THR A 620 -8.27 15.10 18.76
N GLY A 621 -8.35 15.79 17.60
CA GLY A 621 -9.25 15.43 16.51
C GLY A 621 -8.94 14.05 15.93
N PHE A 622 -7.66 13.73 15.70
CA PHE A 622 -7.23 12.40 15.30
C PHE A 622 -7.61 11.33 16.33
N ALA A 623 -7.32 11.56 17.61
CA ALA A 623 -7.68 10.63 18.68
C ALA A 623 -9.21 10.41 18.78
N GLY A 624 -10.00 11.47 18.55
CA GLY A 624 -11.46 11.41 18.46
C GLY A 624 -11.93 10.57 17.27
N LEU A 625 -11.38 10.80 16.07
CA LEU A 625 -11.71 10.01 14.87
C LEU A 625 -11.38 8.53 15.06
N VAL A 626 -10.24 8.22 15.68
CA VAL A 626 -9.87 6.84 16.02
C VAL A 626 -10.88 6.24 17.02
N HIS A 627 -11.28 7.00 18.03
CA HIS A 627 -12.22 6.53 19.05
C HIS A 627 -13.62 6.24 18.47
N GLU A 628 -14.11 7.10 17.57
CA GLU A 628 -15.45 7.01 16.99
C GLU A 628 -15.54 6.03 15.80
N ASN A 629 -14.53 6.00 14.93
CA ASN A 629 -14.62 5.29 13.64
C ASN A 629 -13.93 3.92 13.63
N MET A 630 -13.05 3.61 14.59
CA MET A 630 -12.38 2.32 14.64
C MET A 630 -13.25 1.27 15.34
N TYR A 631 -13.52 0.16 14.66
CA TYR A 631 -14.23 -0.98 15.26
C TYR A 631 -13.50 -1.49 16.50
N ARG A 632 -14.24 -1.84 17.57
CA ARG A 632 -13.70 -2.23 18.88
C ARG A 632 -13.15 -3.68 18.90
N SER A 633 -12.27 -3.98 17.94
CA SER A 633 -11.49 -5.21 17.81
C SER A 633 -10.24 -5.21 18.70
N ASP A 634 -9.49 -6.30 18.66
CA ASP A 634 -8.21 -6.42 19.35
C ASP A 634 -7.21 -5.36 18.90
N GLY A 635 -7.25 -4.95 17.62
CA GLY A 635 -6.42 -3.88 17.10
C GLY A 635 -6.66 -2.55 17.83
N TRP A 636 -7.92 -2.19 18.04
CA TRP A 636 -8.29 -1.00 18.81
C TRP A 636 -7.83 -1.10 20.28
N ARG A 637 -7.86 -2.31 20.86
CA ARG A 637 -7.36 -2.55 22.22
C ARG A 637 -5.86 -2.32 22.32
N PHE A 638 -5.04 -2.84 21.40
CA PHE A 638 -3.60 -2.61 21.39
C PHE A 638 -3.25 -1.13 21.26
N LEU A 639 -3.91 -0.41 20.35
CA LEU A 639 -3.77 1.05 20.21
C LEU A 639 -4.11 1.79 21.51
N SER A 640 -5.21 1.40 22.16
CA SER A 640 -5.66 1.99 23.42
C SER A 640 -4.74 1.68 24.60
N ILE A 641 -4.16 0.47 24.65
CA ILE A 641 -3.18 0.05 25.65
C ILE A 641 -1.89 0.85 25.48
N GLY A 642 -1.37 0.97 24.24
CA GLY A 642 -0.18 1.77 23.95
C GLY A 642 -0.34 3.23 24.39
N THR A 643 -1.46 3.85 24.03
CA THR A 643 -1.80 5.21 24.47
C THR A 643 -1.85 5.32 26.00
N SER A 644 -2.49 4.35 26.67
CA SER A 644 -2.67 4.40 28.13
C SER A 644 -1.37 4.18 28.90
N LEU A 645 -0.53 3.23 28.48
CA LEU A 645 0.77 2.99 29.12
C LEU A 645 1.72 4.17 28.93
N GLU A 646 1.81 4.75 27.72
CA GLU A 646 2.66 5.92 27.48
C GLU A 646 2.20 7.13 28.30
N ARG A 647 0.88 7.40 28.35
CA ARG A 647 0.33 8.51 29.14
C ARG A 647 0.57 8.33 30.64
N ALA A 648 0.34 7.11 31.16
CA ALA A 648 0.59 6.80 32.57
C ALA A 648 2.07 6.98 32.94
N ALA A 649 2.99 6.49 32.11
CA ALA A 649 4.43 6.64 32.32
C ALA A 649 4.88 8.11 32.27
N ASN A 650 4.39 8.88 31.29
CA ASN A 650 4.69 10.30 31.16
C ASN A 650 4.16 11.12 32.35
N MET A 651 2.97 10.76 32.87
CA MET A 651 2.42 11.39 34.07
C MET A 651 3.23 11.04 35.32
N CYS A 652 3.72 9.79 35.45
CA CYS A 652 4.65 9.42 36.51
C CYS A 652 5.93 10.27 36.47
N ASP A 653 6.52 10.48 35.28
CA ASP A 653 7.70 11.32 35.11
C ASP A 653 7.45 12.77 35.51
N LEU A 654 6.36 13.36 35.01
CA LEU A 654 5.96 14.72 35.32
C LEU A 654 5.79 14.92 36.84
N LEU A 655 5.04 14.04 37.49
CA LEU A 655 4.81 14.10 38.93
C LEU A 655 6.10 13.86 39.72
N ALA A 656 6.94 12.91 39.29
CA ALA A 656 8.19 12.62 39.97
C ALA A 656 9.13 13.82 39.98
N ALA A 657 9.19 14.59 38.88
CA ALA A 657 9.96 15.82 38.78
C ALA A 657 9.33 16.95 39.62
N CYS A 658 8.03 17.20 39.47
CA CYS A 658 7.35 18.32 40.15
C CYS A 658 7.27 18.16 41.67
N LEU A 659 7.22 16.92 42.19
CA LEU A 659 7.20 16.66 43.64
C LEU A 659 8.57 16.82 44.31
N LEU A 660 9.66 16.90 43.54
CA LEU A 660 11.01 17.19 44.07
C LEU A 660 11.25 18.68 44.26
N THR A 661 10.49 19.53 43.57
CA THR A 661 10.67 20.98 43.60
C THR A 661 9.91 21.61 44.78
N GLU A 662 10.43 22.72 45.32
CA GLU A 662 9.74 23.44 46.38
C GLU A 662 8.34 23.92 45.93
N PRO A 663 7.29 23.80 46.77
CA PRO A 663 5.92 24.18 46.39
C PRO A 663 5.77 25.64 45.92
N SER A 664 6.60 26.54 46.44
CA SER A 664 6.64 27.97 46.07
C SER A 664 7.11 28.23 44.64
N SER A 665 7.72 27.24 43.97
CA SER A 665 8.25 27.39 42.61
C SER A 665 7.17 27.44 41.53
N GLY A 666 5.97 26.91 41.76
CA GLY A 666 4.92 26.74 40.75
C GLY A 666 5.00 25.44 39.93
N ALA A 667 5.91 24.51 40.28
CA ALA A 667 6.03 23.22 39.60
C ALA A 667 4.75 22.36 39.70
N LEU A 668 4.01 22.48 40.81
CA LEU A 668 2.74 21.78 41.03
C LEU A 668 1.60 22.35 40.15
N ASP A 669 1.56 23.67 39.96
CA ASP A 669 0.62 24.30 39.04
C ASP A 669 0.94 23.92 37.58
N LEU A 670 2.22 23.84 37.23
CA LEU A 670 2.68 23.30 35.94
C LEU A 670 2.19 21.86 35.73
N ALA A 671 2.27 20.99 36.74
CA ALA A 671 1.77 19.62 36.63
C ALA A 671 0.27 19.58 36.31
N LEU A 672 -0.52 20.45 36.97
CA LEU A 672 -1.95 20.59 36.70
C LEU A 672 -2.24 21.18 35.31
N GLU A 673 -1.43 22.11 34.83
CA GLU A 673 -1.52 22.72 33.49
C GLU A 673 -1.24 21.69 32.40
N VAL A 674 -0.11 20.97 32.49
CA VAL A 674 0.27 19.92 31.54
C VAL A 674 -0.71 18.75 31.61
N GLY A 675 -1.14 18.38 32.81
CA GLY A 675 -2.17 17.38 33.06
C GLY A 675 -3.60 17.82 32.78
N ASP A 676 -3.83 18.98 32.14
CA ASP A 676 -5.15 19.51 31.74
C ASP A 676 -6.21 19.47 32.86
N SER A 677 -5.76 19.66 34.10
CA SER A 677 -6.53 19.40 35.32
C SER A 677 -6.68 20.63 36.21
N VAL A 678 -6.31 21.83 35.73
CA VAL A 678 -6.44 23.10 36.48
C VAL A 678 -7.88 23.37 36.90
N VAL A 679 -8.85 23.20 36.00
CA VAL A 679 -10.28 23.44 36.29
C VAL A 679 -10.81 22.39 37.27
N SER A 680 -10.49 21.12 37.03
CA SER A 680 -10.87 19.99 37.90
C SER A 680 -10.31 20.16 39.31
N HIS A 681 -9.05 20.58 39.42
CA HIS A 681 -8.39 20.86 40.70
C HIS A 681 -9.08 21.99 41.43
N ARG A 682 -9.27 23.17 40.80
CA ARG A 682 -9.94 24.32 41.43
C ARG A 682 -11.37 24.01 41.88
N THR A 683 -12.08 23.17 41.14
CA THR A 683 -13.45 22.77 41.47
C THR A 683 -13.49 21.81 42.66
N ARG A 684 -12.54 20.88 42.74
CA ARG A 684 -12.50 19.82 43.77
C ARG A 684 -11.76 20.23 45.04
N PHE A 685 -10.71 21.02 44.91
CA PHE A 685 -9.83 21.46 45.97
C PHE A 685 -9.87 22.99 46.02
N GLN A 686 -10.56 23.54 47.02
CA GLN A 686 -10.65 25.00 47.25
C GLN A 686 -9.37 25.58 47.87
N ILE A 687 -8.21 25.00 47.54
CA ILE A 687 -6.90 25.32 48.11
C ILE A 687 -5.88 25.46 46.97
N ALA A 688 -4.78 26.15 47.24
CA ALA A 688 -3.65 26.19 46.31
C ALA A 688 -3.09 24.78 46.06
N ALA A 689 -2.49 24.58 44.88
CA ALA A 689 -1.88 23.31 44.51
C ALA A 689 -0.83 22.90 45.55
N ASN A 690 -1.01 21.72 46.13
CA ASN A 690 -0.04 21.10 47.02
C ASN A 690 0.14 19.63 46.65
N ALA A 691 1.25 19.02 47.09
CA ALA A 691 1.62 17.66 46.76
C ALA A 691 0.47 16.66 46.95
N ARG A 692 -0.28 16.77 48.05
CA ARG A 692 -1.42 15.89 48.35
C ARG A 692 -2.52 16.01 47.29
N SER A 693 -3.00 17.23 47.03
CA SER A 693 -4.10 17.49 46.08
C SER A 693 -3.75 17.15 44.64
N VAL A 694 -2.49 17.38 44.23
CA VAL A 694 -2.00 17.10 42.88
C VAL A 694 -1.83 15.60 42.68
N THR A 695 -1.24 14.90 43.65
CA THR A 695 -1.11 13.43 43.63
C THR A 695 -2.48 12.75 43.66
N ASP A 696 -3.43 13.22 44.49
CA ASP A 696 -4.79 12.67 44.49
C ASP A 696 -5.41 12.75 43.09
N LEU A 697 -5.31 13.91 42.45
CA LEU A 697 -5.96 14.17 41.16
C LEU A 697 -5.25 13.55 39.95
N LEU A 698 -3.92 13.54 39.90
CA LEU A 698 -3.13 13.13 38.73
C LEU A 698 -2.47 11.75 38.87
N ALA A 699 -2.37 11.18 40.07
CA ALA A 699 -1.89 9.80 40.25
C ALA A 699 -3.04 8.84 40.58
N LEU A 700 -3.91 9.18 41.53
CA LEU A 700 -4.81 8.21 42.18
C LEU A 700 -6.29 8.29 41.77
N ASP A 701 -6.73 9.38 41.14
CA ASP A 701 -8.13 9.57 40.74
C ASP A 701 -8.55 8.59 39.62
N PRO A 702 -9.49 7.66 39.87
CA PRO A 702 -9.96 6.74 38.84
C PRO A 702 -10.92 7.38 37.82
N SER A 703 -11.33 8.64 38.01
CA SER A 703 -12.26 9.35 37.13
C SER A 703 -11.58 10.41 36.27
N ASN A 704 -10.32 10.76 36.56
CA ASN A 704 -9.58 11.74 35.78
C ASN A 704 -8.89 11.07 34.57
N PRO A 705 -9.21 11.43 33.31
CA PRO A 705 -8.60 10.86 32.11
C PRO A 705 -7.12 11.21 31.90
N ARG A 706 -6.50 11.91 32.86
CA ARG A 706 -5.07 12.23 32.91
C ARG A 706 -4.35 11.51 34.05
N ALA A 707 -5.09 10.84 34.94
CA ALA A 707 -4.49 10.19 36.08
C ALA A 707 -3.82 8.86 35.73
N VAL A 708 -2.72 8.53 36.44
CA VAL A 708 -2.01 7.25 36.30
C VAL A 708 -2.98 6.08 36.52
N ARG A 709 -3.72 6.06 37.64
CA ARG A 709 -4.65 4.97 37.97
C ARG A 709 -5.76 4.79 36.93
N TYR A 710 -6.30 5.86 36.37
CA TYR A 710 -7.31 5.78 35.29
C TYR A 710 -6.78 4.96 34.12
N HIS A 711 -5.55 5.24 33.68
CA HIS A 711 -4.93 4.55 32.54
C HIS A 711 -4.52 3.11 32.86
N ILE A 712 -4.09 2.82 34.08
CA ILE A 712 -3.82 1.43 34.50
C ILE A 712 -5.12 0.62 34.57
N THR A 713 -6.20 1.22 35.09
CA THR A 713 -7.54 0.58 35.11
C THR A 713 -8.03 0.28 33.70
N ARG A 714 -7.96 1.26 32.81
CA ARG A 714 -8.31 1.08 31.39
C ARG A 714 -7.46 0.01 30.70
N THR A 715 -6.16 -0.03 30.99
CA THR A 715 -5.24 -1.05 30.46
C THR A 715 -5.65 -2.45 30.93
N LYS A 716 -5.99 -2.60 32.21
CA LYS A 716 -6.51 -3.85 32.80
C LYS A 716 -7.75 -4.35 32.06
N GLU A 717 -8.72 -3.47 31.79
CA GLU A 717 -9.95 -3.80 31.09
C GLU A 717 -9.72 -4.23 29.63
N HIS A 718 -8.75 -3.61 28.95
CA HIS A 718 -8.39 -4.01 27.59
C HIS A 718 -7.68 -5.35 27.55
N ILE A 719 -6.71 -5.58 28.44
CA ILE A 719 -5.97 -6.85 28.53
C ILE A 719 -6.89 -8.01 28.85
N ALA A 720 -7.86 -7.83 29.75
CA ALA A 720 -8.84 -8.86 30.09
C ALA A 720 -9.69 -9.36 28.90
N LYS A 721 -9.72 -8.60 27.79
CA LYS A 721 -10.47 -8.92 26.58
C LYS A 721 -9.60 -9.40 25.42
N LEU A 722 -8.27 -9.40 25.58
CA LEU A 722 -7.36 -9.94 24.55
C LEU A 722 -7.55 -11.47 24.45
N PRO A 723 -7.15 -12.08 23.33
CA PRO A 723 -7.08 -13.54 23.25
C PRO A 723 -6.07 -14.12 24.26
N THR A 724 -6.18 -15.43 24.53
CA THR A 724 -5.20 -16.21 25.31
C THR A 724 -4.93 -15.70 26.74
N GLN A 725 -5.94 -15.14 27.43
CA GLN A 725 -5.78 -14.62 28.81
C GLN A 725 -5.93 -15.67 29.92
N GLN A 726 -6.32 -16.90 29.58
CA GLN A 726 -6.34 -18.04 30.49
C GLN A 726 -5.42 -19.13 29.94
N GLU A 727 -4.21 -19.24 30.50
CA GLU A 727 -3.35 -20.40 30.33
C GLU A 727 -3.70 -21.39 31.46
N ASP A 728 -4.21 -22.57 31.12
CA ASP A 728 -4.51 -23.64 32.10
C ASP A 728 -5.30 -23.16 33.34
N HIS A 729 -6.33 -22.35 33.13
CA HIS A 729 -7.18 -21.72 34.18
C HIS A 729 -6.51 -20.62 35.04
N HIS A 730 -5.29 -20.19 34.71
CA HIS A 730 -4.58 -19.11 35.38
C HIS A 730 -4.57 -17.80 34.56
N MET A 731 -4.53 -16.65 35.24
CA MET A 731 -4.35 -15.35 34.58
C MET A 731 -2.99 -15.28 33.88
N SER A 732 -2.98 -14.74 32.66
CA SER A 732 -1.75 -14.44 31.92
C SER A 732 -0.76 -13.61 32.75
N HIS A 733 0.55 -13.72 32.45
CA HIS A 733 1.58 -12.95 33.15
C HIS A 733 1.31 -11.43 33.08
N VAL A 734 0.92 -10.95 31.89
CA VAL A 734 0.56 -9.55 31.66
C VAL A 734 -0.62 -9.14 32.54
N ALA A 735 -1.70 -9.94 32.56
CA ALA A 735 -2.89 -9.64 33.33
C ALA A 735 -2.60 -9.58 34.84
N ARG A 736 -1.71 -10.45 35.34
CA ARG A 736 -1.26 -10.43 36.75
C ARG A 736 -0.48 -9.16 37.09
N GLN A 737 0.48 -8.76 36.25
CA GLN A 737 1.28 -7.55 36.49
C GLN A 737 0.40 -6.30 36.54
N VAL A 738 -0.52 -6.14 35.59
CA VAL A 738 -1.44 -5.00 35.55
C VAL A 738 -2.40 -5.00 36.73
N LEU A 739 -2.90 -6.17 37.14
CA LEU A 739 -3.76 -6.29 38.32
C LEU A 739 -3.03 -5.86 39.60
N LEU A 740 -1.79 -6.29 39.79
CA LEU A 740 -0.97 -5.91 40.94
C LEU A 740 -0.72 -4.40 40.98
N LEU A 741 -0.35 -3.81 39.84
CA LEU A 741 -0.10 -2.38 39.73
C LEU A 741 -1.38 -1.55 39.97
N GLU A 742 -2.52 -1.98 39.43
CA GLU A 742 -3.80 -1.33 39.67
C GLU A 742 -4.21 -1.42 41.13
N THR A 743 -4.04 -2.59 41.76
CA THR A 743 -4.33 -2.78 43.18
C THR A 743 -3.46 -1.87 44.03
N GLN A 744 -2.16 -1.80 43.76
CA GLN A 744 -1.23 -0.91 44.47
C GLN A 744 -1.70 0.55 44.40
N LEU A 745 -2.08 1.04 43.23
CA LEU A 745 -2.60 2.40 43.05
C LEU A 745 -3.95 2.60 43.75
N ALA A 746 -4.84 1.61 43.67
CA ALA A 746 -6.17 1.69 44.27
C ALA A 746 -6.15 1.71 45.80
N THR A 747 -5.13 1.11 46.43
CA THR A 747 -4.96 1.06 47.88
C THR A 747 -3.98 2.09 48.43
N SER A 748 -3.36 2.91 47.58
CA SER A 748 -2.39 3.93 48.02
C SER A 748 -3.10 5.19 48.53
N GLU A 749 -2.56 5.77 49.60
CA GLU A 749 -2.91 7.13 50.02
C GLU A 749 -2.00 8.16 49.31
N PRO A 750 -2.47 9.39 49.04
CA PRO A 750 -1.66 10.42 48.37
C PRO A 750 -0.31 10.68 49.04
N GLU A 751 -0.24 10.60 50.36
CA GLU A 751 0.96 10.80 51.18
C GLU A 751 2.02 9.70 50.97
N ALA A 752 1.60 8.51 50.54
CA ALA A 752 2.49 7.37 50.29
C ALA A 752 3.17 7.44 48.91
N ILE A 753 2.67 8.27 47.98
CA ILE A 753 3.22 8.43 46.63
C ILE A 753 4.36 9.45 46.66
N SER A 754 5.58 8.93 46.70
CA SER A 754 6.82 9.72 46.58
C SER A 754 7.35 9.77 45.15
N SER A 755 8.25 10.72 44.85
CA SER A 755 8.97 10.78 43.57
C SER A 755 9.70 9.44 43.25
N LYS A 756 10.31 8.79 44.25
CA LYS A 756 10.92 7.46 44.07
C LYS A 756 9.87 6.38 43.78
N GLY A 757 8.70 6.46 44.41
CA GLY A 757 7.56 5.59 44.14
C GLY A 757 7.06 5.71 42.69
N LEU A 758 6.92 6.94 42.19
CA LEU A 758 6.50 7.22 40.81
C LEU A 758 7.51 6.70 39.77
N ASN A 759 8.81 6.85 40.05
CA ASN A 759 9.86 6.26 39.21
C ASN A 759 9.78 4.72 39.16
N ARG A 760 9.47 4.07 40.29
CA ARG A 760 9.23 2.62 40.32
C ARG A 760 7.95 2.25 39.56
N LEU A 761 6.84 2.97 39.77
CA LEU A 761 5.59 2.76 39.03
C LEU A 761 5.80 2.84 37.52
N LYS A 762 6.62 3.81 37.05
CA LYS A 762 7.02 3.90 35.64
C LYS A 762 7.77 2.66 35.17
N GLN A 763 8.71 2.13 35.95
CA GLN A 763 9.41 0.89 35.61
C GLN A 763 8.45 -0.29 35.51
N ASP A 764 7.49 -0.39 36.43
CA ASP A 764 6.46 -1.44 36.42
C ASP A 764 5.56 -1.33 35.18
N ILE A 765 5.18 -0.10 34.78
CA ILE A 765 4.46 0.19 33.53
C ILE A 765 5.25 -0.30 32.30
N TRP A 766 6.55 -0.06 32.25
CA TRP A 766 7.38 -0.55 31.15
C TRP A 766 7.57 -2.06 31.17
N SER A 767 7.64 -2.68 32.35
CA SER A 767 7.65 -4.14 32.47
C SER A 767 6.38 -4.80 31.90
N ILE A 768 5.22 -4.15 32.06
CA ILE A 768 3.96 -4.58 31.41
C ILE A 768 4.09 -4.48 29.89
N SER A 769 4.65 -3.37 29.36
CA SER A 769 4.90 -3.19 27.93
C SER A 769 5.82 -4.29 27.37
N ASP A 770 6.92 -4.59 28.05
CA ASP A 770 7.88 -5.61 27.60
C ASP A 770 7.25 -7.00 27.60
N THR A 771 6.40 -7.28 28.60
CA THR A 771 5.67 -8.55 28.69
C THR A 771 4.61 -8.63 27.58
N LEU A 772 3.85 -7.57 27.30
CA LEU A 772 2.93 -7.53 26.16
C LEU A 772 3.64 -7.83 24.84
N ASN A 773 4.80 -7.22 24.62
CA ASN A 773 5.61 -7.45 23.43
C ASN A 773 5.98 -8.94 23.29
N LYS A 774 6.52 -9.53 24.36
CA LYS A 774 6.97 -10.92 24.38
C LYS A 774 5.88 -11.95 24.07
N TYR A 775 4.66 -11.75 24.57
CA TYR A 775 3.60 -12.76 24.51
C TYR A 775 2.58 -12.56 23.37
N HIS A 776 2.45 -11.35 22.84
CA HIS A 776 1.44 -11.06 21.82
C HIS A 776 1.99 -10.46 20.52
N LEU A 777 3.15 -9.79 20.55
CA LEU A 777 3.64 -8.97 19.43
C LEU A 777 4.88 -9.53 18.73
N ALA A 778 5.67 -10.35 19.45
CA ALA A 778 6.89 -11.00 18.94
C ALA A 778 6.62 -12.31 18.17
#